data_AF-A0AAD8LDD9-F1
#
_entry.id   AF-A0AAD8LDD9-F1
#
_cell.length_a   1.000
_cell.length_b   1.000
_cell.length_c   1.000
_cell.angle_alpha   90.00
_cell.angle_beta   90.00
_cell.angle_gamma   90.00
#
_symmetry.space_group_name_H-M   'P 1'
#
loop_
_entity.id
_entity.type
_entity.pdbx_description
1 polymer ?
#
loop_
_entity_poly.entity_id
_entity_poly.type
_entity_poly.pdbx_seq_one_letter_code
_entity_poly.pdbx_strand_id
1 'polypeptide(L)'
;MVVTPPLIVDYVSPSHWPVNSLIYGQQTQNRPLYTLFLSSDHQSPLYIQYIHTSIHRQLQIKSKSSIMDTKINTPDLITPPNGNIISPPVTTAAAVVPFAFGEATLGRHLARRLVQVGVSDVFSVPGDFNLTLLDHLIAEPGLNLVGCCNELNAGYAADGYARSRGVGACVVTFTVGGLSVLNAIAGAYSENLPLICIAGGPNSNDYGTNRILHHTIGLPDFSQELRCFQTVTCYQAVVNNLEDAHEQIDTAISTALKESKPVYISISCNLPAIPHPTFSREPVPFCLSPKLSNKMGLEAAVEAAAEFLNKAVKPVMVGGPKLRVAHACQAFVELADASGYALAVMPSGKGLVPEHHPHFIGTYWGAVSTAFCAEIVESADAYIFAGPIFNDYSSVGYSLLLKKEKALIVQPDRVVIGNGPTFGCVLMKDFLQALAKRLKKNTTAYENYHRIFVPEGHPLKDDPKEPIRVNVLFEHIQKMLSSDTAVIAETGDSWFNCQKLKLPQGCGYEFQMQYGSIGWSVGATLGYAQAATDKRVIACIGDGSFQVTAQDVSTMLRCGQKTIIFLINNGGYTIEVEIHDGPYNVIKNWNYTGLVDAIHNGEGKCWTTKVFCEEDLTGAIETALGAKKDCLCFIEVMAHKDDTSKELLEWGSRVSAANSRPPNPQ
;
A
#
# COMPACT_ATOMS: atom_id res chain seq x y z
N MET A 1 -61.62 10.32 -12.48
CA MET A 1 -61.25 11.47 -13.32
C MET A 1 -59.76 11.71 -13.09
N VAL A 2 -58.83 11.62 -14.02
CA VAL A 2 -58.80 11.26 -15.46
C VAL A 2 -57.51 10.41 -15.61
N VAL A 3 -57.52 9.10 -15.90
CA VAL A 3 -57.88 8.34 -17.12
C VAL A 3 -56.80 8.36 -18.22
N THR A 4 -56.11 7.21 -18.31
CA THR A 4 -55.37 6.56 -19.43
C THR A 4 -53.94 6.93 -19.85
N PRO A 5 -53.14 5.95 -20.35
CA PRO A 5 -51.69 6.03 -20.51
C PRO A 5 -51.23 5.73 -21.99
N PRO A 6 -50.27 4.83 -22.32
CA PRO A 6 -49.06 5.21 -23.06
C PRO A 6 -48.96 4.61 -24.48
N LEU A 7 -47.92 4.96 -25.24
CA LEU A 7 -47.57 4.26 -26.49
C LEU A 7 -46.06 4.22 -26.78
N ILE A 8 -45.67 3.13 -27.46
CA ILE A 8 -44.32 2.70 -27.86
C ILE A 8 -44.09 3.07 -29.34
N VAL A 9 -42.86 3.36 -29.77
CA VAL A 9 -42.42 3.16 -31.17
C VAL A 9 -40.96 2.69 -31.23
N ASP A 10 -40.68 1.75 -32.14
CA ASP A 10 -39.40 1.06 -32.37
C ASP A 10 -38.49 1.68 -33.46
N TYR A 11 -37.29 1.09 -33.56
CA TYR A 11 -36.20 1.33 -34.52
C TYR A 11 -36.55 1.30 -36.03
N VAL A 12 -35.78 2.06 -36.83
CA VAL A 12 -35.43 1.71 -38.24
C VAL A 12 -33.96 2.08 -38.54
N SER A 13 -33.26 1.23 -39.31
CA SER A 13 -31.84 1.32 -39.72
C SER A 13 -31.65 2.03 -41.08
N PRO A 14 -30.51 2.70 -41.37
CA PRO A 14 -30.28 3.44 -42.61
C PRO A 14 -29.74 2.61 -43.79
N SER A 15 -29.92 3.12 -45.02
CA SER A 15 -29.38 2.54 -46.26
C SER A 15 -28.79 3.57 -47.24
N HIS A 16 -27.45 3.68 -47.22
CA HIS A 16 -26.56 3.36 -48.36
C HIS A 16 -26.55 4.15 -49.72
N TRP A 17 -25.33 4.61 -50.10
CA TRP A 17 -24.82 5.11 -51.42
C TRP A 17 -25.27 6.51 -51.94
N PRO A 18 -24.47 7.19 -52.81
CA PRO A 18 -22.99 7.31 -52.83
C PRO A 18 -22.43 8.72 -53.15
N VAL A 19 -21.11 8.89 -53.11
CA VAL A 19 -20.40 10.12 -53.54
C VAL A 19 -19.51 9.83 -54.77
N ASN A 20 -19.54 10.71 -55.78
CA ASN A 20 -18.70 10.62 -56.98
C ASN A 20 -17.90 11.93 -57.21
N SER A 21 -16.60 11.74 -57.43
CA SER A 21 -15.53 12.57 -58.03
C SER A 21 -15.81 13.90 -58.77
N LEU A 22 -14.85 14.86 -58.62
CA LEU A 22 -14.21 15.81 -59.59
C LEU A 22 -13.87 17.14 -58.84
N ILE A 23 -12.62 17.62 -58.60
CA ILE A 23 -11.41 17.96 -59.40
C ILE A 23 -11.44 19.37 -60.06
N TYR A 24 -10.32 20.13 -59.92
CA TYR A 24 -9.97 21.53 -60.33
C TYR A 24 -10.45 22.68 -59.40
N GLY A 25 -9.65 23.74 -59.11
CA GLY A 25 -8.22 23.99 -59.38
C GLY A 25 -7.70 25.41 -59.00
N GLN A 26 -6.40 25.52 -58.69
CA GLN A 26 -5.45 26.66 -58.73
C GLN A 26 -5.69 28.08 -58.11
N GLN A 27 -4.68 28.53 -57.33
CA GLN A 27 -4.14 29.91 -57.15
C GLN A 27 -5.05 30.99 -56.46
N THR A 28 -4.57 32.05 -55.76
CA THR A 28 -3.26 32.76 -55.67
C THR A 28 -3.07 33.52 -54.32
N GLN A 29 -1.80 33.75 -53.92
CA GLN A 29 -1.21 34.95 -53.26
C GLN A 29 -1.59 35.51 -51.84
N ASN A 30 -0.50 35.76 -51.09
CA ASN A 30 -0.13 36.98 -50.31
C ASN A 30 -0.73 37.37 -48.93
N ARG A 31 0.15 37.18 -47.93
CA ARG A 31 0.62 38.14 -46.89
C ARG A 31 -0.23 38.43 -45.62
N PRO A 32 0.44 38.83 -44.50
CA PRO A 32 -0.10 38.71 -43.14
C PRO A 32 -0.60 40.03 -42.54
N LEU A 33 -1.30 39.96 -41.39
CA LEU A 33 -1.72 41.14 -40.61
C LEU A 33 -1.15 41.19 -39.17
N TYR A 34 -0.30 42.21 -38.98
CA TYR A 34 -0.21 43.16 -37.86
C TYR A 34 -0.09 42.73 -36.38
N THR A 35 1.10 43.00 -35.86
CA THR A 35 1.38 43.54 -34.52
C THR A 35 0.78 44.96 -34.34
N LEU A 36 0.45 45.36 -33.11
CA LEU A 36 0.52 46.78 -32.71
C LEU A 36 0.88 46.95 -31.21
N PHE A 37 1.55 48.06 -30.94
CA PHE A 37 2.32 48.41 -29.74
C PHE A 37 1.49 49.07 -28.62
N LEU A 38 2.03 49.13 -27.39
CA LEU A 38 2.52 50.41 -26.81
C LEU A 38 3.37 50.23 -25.54
N SER A 39 4.21 51.23 -25.30
CA SER A 39 5.31 51.28 -24.32
C SER A 39 5.09 52.35 -23.24
N SER A 40 5.88 52.31 -22.16
CA SER A 40 6.48 53.53 -21.56
C SER A 40 7.55 53.20 -20.50
N ASP A 41 8.58 54.03 -20.44
CA ASP A 41 9.72 53.95 -19.51
C ASP A 41 9.44 54.61 -18.15
N HIS A 42 10.19 54.21 -17.11
CA HIS A 42 10.95 55.16 -16.28
C HIS A 42 11.99 54.47 -15.35
N GLN A 43 13.02 55.22 -14.96
CA GLN A 43 14.21 54.73 -14.24
C GLN A 43 14.24 55.09 -12.74
N SER A 44 14.57 54.09 -11.91
CA SER A 44 15.50 54.18 -10.74
C SER A 44 15.11 55.10 -9.54
N PRO A 45 15.90 55.12 -8.43
CA PRO A 45 15.89 54.08 -7.39
C PRO A 45 15.78 54.64 -5.95
N LEU A 46 15.64 53.79 -4.91
CA LEU A 46 16.34 53.87 -3.58
C LEU A 46 15.70 53.02 -2.46
N TYR A 47 16.52 52.73 -1.42
CA TYR A 47 16.20 52.17 -0.10
C TYR A 47 15.58 50.76 0.01
N ILE A 48 16.45 49.75 -0.05
CA ILE A 48 16.35 48.55 0.80
C ILE A 48 17.44 48.63 1.87
N GLN A 49 17.09 48.50 3.15
CA GLN A 49 18.02 48.43 4.26
C GLN A 49 17.51 47.39 5.28
N TYR A 50 18.46 46.73 5.97
CA TYR A 50 18.28 45.66 6.98
C TYR A 50 18.10 44.22 6.49
N ILE A 51 19.24 43.54 6.34
CA ILE A 51 19.44 42.14 6.75
C ILE A 51 20.68 42.12 7.69
N HIS A 52 20.78 41.07 8.52
CA HIS A 52 21.90 40.67 9.39
C HIS A 52 22.13 41.40 10.72
N THR A 53 21.73 40.73 11.81
CA THR A 53 22.63 40.50 12.96
C THR A 53 22.21 39.22 13.69
N SER A 54 23.10 38.21 13.80
CA SER A 54 23.21 37.22 14.92
C SER A 54 24.16 36.06 14.60
N ILE A 55 25.45 36.33 14.44
CA ILE A 55 26.52 35.33 14.68
C ILE A 55 27.67 36.04 15.38
N HIS A 56 27.96 35.65 16.63
CA HIS A 56 29.30 35.52 17.26
C HIS A 56 29.22 35.65 18.79
N ARG A 57 29.55 34.56 19.50
CA ARG A 57 30.39 34.63 20.72
C ARG A 57 30.92 33.24 21.13
N GLN A 58 32.17 32.98 20.77
CA GLN A 58 33.07 32.10 21.52
C GLN A 58 34.49 32.68 21.48
N LEU A 59 35.31 32.27 22.46
CA LEU A 59 36.74 32.55 22.63
C LEU A 59 37.13 34.00 22.99
N GLN A 60 37.48 34.21 24.28
CA GLN A 60 38.88 34.44 24.72
C GLN A 60 38.92 34.92 26.19
N ILE A 61 39.59 34.16 27.07
CA ILE A 61 40.51 34.71 28.10
C ILE A 61 41.70 33.74 28.22
N LYS A 62 42.93 34.28 28.27
CA LYS A 62 44.19 33.53 28.39
C LYS A 62 44.75 33.52 29.82
N SER A 63 45.45 32.42 30.12
CA SER A 63 46.47 32.16 31.15
C SER A 63 47.26 33.31 31.80
N LYS A 64 47.56 33.15 33.10
CA LYS A 64 48.83 33.45 33.83
C LYS A 64 48.91 32.48 35.04
N SER A 65 49.89 31.56 35.16
CA SER A 65 51.23 31.71 35.80
C SER A 65 51.18 32.21 37.27
N SER A 66 51.83 31.62 38.29
CA SER A 66 52.78 30.47 38.39
C SER A 66 53.24 30.26 39.87
N ILE A 67 54.14 29.26 40.12
CA ILE A 67 55.22 29.18 41.17
C ILE A 67 55.00 28.34 42.47
N MET A 68 55.96 27.40 42.68
CA MET A 68 56.49 26.74 43.92
C MET A 68 55.58 25.88 44.84
N ASP A 69 56.07 24.89 45.63
CA ASP A 69 57.20 23.92 45.49
C ASP A 69 57.13 22.89 46.67
N THR A 70 58.07 21.92 46.75
CA THR A 70 58.33 20.91 47.81
C THR A 70 57.35 19.72 47.93
N LYS A 71 57.75 18.45 47.69
CA LYS A 71 58.58 17.50 48.51
C LYS A 71 57.87 17.09 49.82
N ILE A 72 57.75 15.80 50.23
CA ILE A 72 58.79 14.75 50.29
C ILE A 72 58.20 13.32 50.62
N ASN A 73 58.97 12.25 50.34
CA ASN A 73 58.92 10.84 50.84
C ASN A 73 57.84 9.79 50.42
N THR A 74 58.33 8.71 49.81
CA THR A 74 57.94 7.27 49.94
C THR A 74 58.84 6.57 51.00
N PRO A 75 58.60 5.32 51.51
CA PRO A 75 58.76 4.06 50.74
C PRO A 75 57.83 2.86 51.10
N ASP A 76 57.68 1.96 50.10
CA ASP A 76 57.56 0.49 50.07
C ASP A 76 57.06 -0.36 51.28
N LEU A 77 56.14 -1.31 51.01
CA LEU A 77 56.42 -2.78 50.99
C LEU A 77 55.16 -3.69 50.81
N ILE A 78 55.14 -4.41 49.68
CA ILE A 78 54.81 -5.85 49.44
C ILE A 78 53.55 -6.54 50.08
N THR A 79 52.79 -7.18 49.17
CA THR A 79 51.61 -8.10 49.20
C THR A 79 51.90 -9.54 49.71
N PRO A 80 51.05 -10.60 49.54
CA PRO A 80 49.65 -10.79 49.04
C PRO A 80 48.77 -11.44 50.18
N PRO A 81 47.83 -12.42 50.04
CA PRO A 81 47.09 -13.00 48.88
C PRO A 81 45.57 -13.29 49.07
N ASN A 82 44.93 -13.73 47.97
CA ASN A 82 43.70 -14.56 47.82
C ASN A 82 42.33 -14.04 48.33
N GLY A 83 41.25 -14.03 47.55
CA GLY A 83 41.10 -14.32 46.11
C GLY A 83 39.64 -14.65 45.75
N ASN A 84 39.20 -14.31 44.52
CA ASN A 84 38.20 -15.06 43.74
C ASN A 84 37.97 -14.46 42.34
N ILE A 85 38.12 -15.33 41.34
CA ILE A 85 37.43 -15.44 40.04
C ILE A 85 36.82 -14.16 39.45
N ILE A 86 37.37 -13.75 38.29
CA ILE A 86 36.88 -12.67 37.44
C ILE A 86 35.68 -13.16 36.60
N SER A 87 34.56 -12.42 36.67
CA SER A 87 33.48 -12.44 35.67
C SER A 87 33.57 -11.19 34.79
N PRO A 88 33.17 -11.24 33.51
CA PRO A 88 33.24 -10.08 32.62
C PRO A 88 32.27 -8.96 33.06
N PRO A 89 32.54 -7.69 32.70
CA PRO A 89 31.77 -6.56 33.20
C PRO A 89 30.35 -6.57 32.62
N VAL A 90 29.35 -6.69 33.50
CA VAL A 90 27.96 -6.41 33.18
C VAL A 90 27.83 -4.90 32.95
N THR A 91 27.49 -4.51 31.73
CA THR A 91 27.09 -3.14 31.41
C THR A 91 25.88 -2.77 32.26
N THR A 92 26.02 -1.73 33.07
CA THR A 92 24.93 -1.18 33.87
C THR A 92 23.87 -0.57 32.96
N ALA A 93 22.83 -1.33 32.64
CA ALA A 93 21.61 -0.78 32.09
C ALA A 93 21.08 0.31 33.05
N ALA A 94 20.69 1.46 32.52
CA ALA A 94 20.04 2.49 33.31
C ALA A 94 18.77 1.90 33.93
N ALA A 95 18.62 2.00 35.25
CA ALA A 95 17.47 1.48 35.95
C ALA A 95 16.20 2.22 35.52
N VAL A 96 15.37 1.55 34.71
CA VAL A 96 14.01 2.00 34.39
C VAL A 96 13.23 2.01 35.69
N VAL A 97 12.85 3.19 36.16
CA VAL A 97 11.96 3.34 37.32
C VAL A 97 10.60 2.75 36.93
N PRO A 98 10.03 1.79 37.68
CA PRO A 98 8.72 1.25 37.35
C PRO A 98 7.65 2.33 37.54
N PHE A 99 7.13 2.88 36.44
CA PHE A 99 5.91 3.66 36.49
C PHE A 99 4.76 2.73 36.89
N ALA A 100 4.24 2.94 38.10
CA ALA A 100 3.07 2.22 38.60
C ALA A 100 1.81 2.76 37.90
N PHE A 101 1.59 2.36 36.66
CA PHE A 101 0.37 2.66 35.94
C PHE A 101 -0.83 2.09 36.68
N GLY A 102 -1.89 2.89 36.85
CA GLY A 102 -3.16 2.41 37.38
C GLY A 102 -3.68 1.24 36.53
N GLU A 103 -4.25 0.22 37.17
CA GLU A 103 -4.67 -0.99 36.44
C GLU A 103 -5.92 -0.80 35.56
N ALA A 104 -6.57 0.35 35.68
CA ALA A 104 -7.87 0.69 35.08
C ALA A 104 -7.80 2.08 34.40
N THR A 105 -6.98 2.23 33.35
CA THR A 105 -6.85 3.50 32.59
C THR A 105 -7.18 3.32 31.11
N LEU A 106 -7.50 4.46 30.47
CA LEU A 106 -7.80 4.54 29.04
C LEU A 106 -6.68 4.00 28.15
N GLY A 107 -5.43 4.37 28.44
CA GLY A 107 -4.26 3.92 27.67
C GLY A 107 -4.09 2.40 27.70
N ARG A 108 -4.28 1.79 28.88
CA ARG A 108 -4.24 0.33 29.05
C ARG A 108 -5.42 -0.37 28.36
N HIS A 109 -6.63 0.20 28.40
CA HIS A 109 -7.79 -0.34 27.67
C HIS A 109 -7.52 -0.40 26.17
N LEU A 110 -7.05 0.71 25.56
CA LEU A 110 -6.70 0.75 24.15
C LEU A 110 -5.62 -0.28 23.80
N ALA A 111 -4.53 -0.33 24.58
CA ALA A 111 -3.45 -1.28 24.35
C ALA A 111 -3.95 -2.73 24.35
N ARG A 112 -4.77 -3.09 25.34
CA ARG A 112 -5.41 -4.42 25.44
C ARG A 112 -6.34 -4.72 24.26
N ARG A 113 -7.10 -3.74 23.76
CA ARG A 113 -7.94 -3.92 22.57
C ARG A 113 -7.12 -4.17 21.31
N LEU A 114 -6.00 -3.46 21.12
CA LEU A 114 -5.09 -3.69 19.99
C LEU A 114 -4.52 -5.12 20.03
N VAL A 115 -4.06 -5.60 21.19
CA VAL A 115 -3.59 -7.00 21.35
C VAL A 115 -4.72 -7.99 21.05
N GLN A 116 -5.93 -7.77 21.59
CA GLN A 116 -7.07 -8.66 21.41
C GLN A 116 -7.54 -8.79 19.95
N VAL A 117 -7.32 -7.77 19.10
CA VAL A 117 -7.65 -7.84 17.68
C VAL A 117 -6.49 -8.32 16.79
N GLY A 118 -5.34 -8.66 17.38
CA GLY A 118 -4.21 -9.30 16.70
C GLY A 118 -3.05 -8.38 16.33
N VAL A 119 -3.09 -7.10 16.71
CA VAL A 119 -1.94 -6.18 16.58
C VAL A 119 -0.88 -6.57 17.60
N SER A 120 0.36 -6.79 17.16
CA SER A 120 1.55 -6.90 18.01
C SER A 120 2.53 -5.74 17.83
N ASP A 121 2.37 -4.94 16.78
CA ASP A 121 3.30 -3.86 16.45
C ASP A 121 2.50 -2.61 16.06
N VAL A 122 2.81 -1.48 16.69
CA VAL A 122 2.12 -0.20 16.49
C VAL A 122 3.13 0.81 15.95
N PHE A 123 2.88 1.31 14.74
CA PHE A 123 3.76 2.28 14.08
C PHE A 123 3.50 3.68 14.62
N SER A 124 4.52 4.47 14.91
CA SER A 124 4.33 5.71 15.67
C SER A 124 5.27 6.84 15.32
N VAL A 125 4.80 8.07 15.54
CA VAL A 125 5.63 9.27 15.62
C VAL A 125 5.28 10.01 16.93
N PRO A 126 6.26 10.22 17.83
CA PRO A 126 6.01 10.88 19.10
C PRO A 126 5.78 12.39 18.94
N GLY A 127 4.80 12.90 19.66
CA GLY A 127 4.58 14.34 19.84
C GLY A 127 3.85 14.60 21.16
N ASP A 128 3.92 15.81 21.68
CA ASP A 128 3.50 16.13 23.05
C ASP A 128 2.03 15.79 23.36
N PHE A 129 1.13 15.83 22.36
CA PHE A 129 -0.25 15.37 22.51
C PHE A 129 -0.43 13.85 22.62
N ASN A 130 0.58 13.01 22.31
CA ASN A 130 0.47 11.55 22.39
C ASN A 130 1.42 10.86 23.39
N LEU A 131 2.42 11.55 23.98
CA LEU A 131 3.45 10.91 24.83
C LEU A 131 2.87 10.02 25.96
N THR A 132 1.93 10.55 26.74
CA THR A 132 1.26 9.80 27.83
C THR A 132 0.56 8.53 27.32
N LEU A 133 0.05 8.54 26.08
CA LEU A 133 -0.54 7.36 25.47
C LEU A 133 0.54 6.36 25.02
N LEU A 134 1.63 6.84 24.43
CA LEU A 134 2.75 5.98 24.03
C LEU A 134 3.36 5.24 25.22
N ASP A 135 3.50 5.89 26.38
CA ASP A 135 3.96 5.25 27.63
C ASP A 135 3.09 4.03 28.00
N HIS A 136 1.77 4.13 27.83
CA HIS A 136 0.83 3.03 28.07
C HIS A 136 0.88 1.93 27.01
N LEU A 137 1.18 2.26 25.75
CA LEU A 137 1.36 1.26 24.68
C LEU A 137 2.67 0.49 24.87
N ILE A 138 3.75 1.18 25.27
CA ILE A 138 5.06 0.57 25.62
C ILE A 138 4.93 -0.34 26.84
N ALA A 139 4.09 0.03 27.80
CA ALA A 139 3.86 -0.76 29.02
C ALA A 139 3.04 -2.05 28.81
N GLU A 140 2.44 -2.25 27.63
CA GLU A 140 1.63 -3.43 27.32
C GLU A 140 2.50 -4.54 26.69
N PRO A 141 2.77 -5.67 27.37
CA PRO A 141 3.73 -6.67 26.90
C PRO A 141 3.35 -7.39 25.59
N GLY A 142 2.10 -7.27 25.15
CA GLY A 142 1.64 -7.78 23.86
C GLY A 142 1.91 -6.86 22.66
N LEU A 143 2.45 -5.65 22.88
CA LEU A 143 2.73 -4.65 21.84
C LEU A 143 4.21 -4.25 21.79
N ASN A 144 4.71 -4.07 20.57
CA ASN A 144 5.94 -3.36 20.26
C ASN A 144 5.60 -1.98 19.68
N LEU A 145 6.22 -0.92 20.19
CA LEU A 145 6.10 0.40 19.59
C LEU A 145 7.22 0.61 18.55
N VAL A 146 6.84 0.73 17.27
CA VAL A 146 7.78 0.91 16.16
C VAL A 146 7.78 2.38 15.75
N GLY A 147 8.83 3.13 16.11
CA GLY A 147 8.96 4.54 15.71
C GLY A 147 9.33 4.69 14.23
N CYS A 148 8.56 5.46 13.45
CA CYS A 148 8.84 5.77 12.04
C CYS A 148 9.46 7.16 11.88
N CYS A 149 9.98 7.45 10.68
CA CYS A 149 10.66 8.74 10.42
C CYS A 149 9.69 9.91 10.26
N ASN A 150 8.49 9.63 9.77
CA ASN A 150 7.37 10.57 9.65
C ASN A 150 6.03 9.81 9.64
N GLU A 151 4.95 10.56 9.71
CA GLU A 151 3.60 10.05 9.89
C GLU A 151 3.02 9.39 8.64
N LEU A 152 3.36 9.89 7.44
CA LEU A 152 3.04 9.24 6.17
C LEU A 152 3.60 7.81 6.13
N ASN A 153 4.88 7.67 6.44
CA ASN A 153 5.59 6.40 6.49
C ASN A 153 5.01 5.48 7.58
N ALA A 154 4.68 6.01 8.77
CA ALA A 154 4.00 5.25 9.83
C ALA A 154 2.66 4.66 9.36
N GLY A 155 1.88 5.43 8.58
CA GLY A 155 0.65 4.96 7.96
C GLY A 155 0.88 3.88 6.91
N TYR A 156 1.87 4.03 6.02
CA TYR A 156 2.20 3.00 5.03
C TYR A 156 2.77 1.73 5.67
N ALA A 157 3.48 1.84 6.79
CA ALA A 157 3.92 0.69 7.58
C ALA A 157 2.72 -0.03 8.23
N ALA A 158 1.74 0.72 8.77
CA ALA A 158 0.50 0.13 9.24
C ALA A 158 -0.34 -0.52 8.11
N ASP A 159 -0.33 0.03 6.88
CA ASP A 159 -0.94 -0.57 5.68
C ASP A 159 -0.26 -1.91 5.30
N GLY A 160 1.07 -1.91 5.15
CA GLY A 160 1.85 -3.12 4.86
C GLY A 160 1.71 -4.21 5.92
N TYR A 161 1.68 -3.82 7.19
CA TYR A 161 1.44 -4.73 8.30
C TYR A 161 0.00 -5.29 8.26
N ALA A 162 -1.01 -4.46 7.99
CA ALA A 162 -2.41 -4.89 7.87
C ALA A 162 -2.63 -5.90 6.72
N ARG A 163 -1.89 -5.78 5.62
CA ARG A 163 -1.94 -6.73 4.49
C ARG A 163 -1.55 -8.15 4.88
N SER A 164 -0.52 -8.31 5.72
CA SER A 164 -0.06 -9.60 6.22
C SER A 164 -0.85 -10.07 7.46
N ARG A 165 -1.03 -9.20 8.46
CA ARG A 165 -1.61 -9.55 9.76
C ARG A 165 -3.15 -9.57 9.77
N GLY A 166 -3.78 -8.89 8.82
CA GLY A 166 -5.23 -8.69 8.78
C GLY A 166 -5.75 -7.50 9.57
N VAL A 167 -4.90 -6.76 10.30
CA VAL A 167 -5.18 -5.46 10.93
C VAL A 167 -3.87 -4.71 11.19
N GLY A 168 -3.87 -3.39 11.05
CA GLY A 168 -2.74 -2.52 11.39
C GLY A 168 -3.15 -1.38 12.32
N ALA A 169 -2.18 -0.76 12.99
CA ALA A 169 -2.41 0.40 13.84
C ALA A 169 -1.24 1.39 13.76
N CYS A 170 -1.56 2.69 13.77
CA CYS A 170 -0.57 3.75 13.86
C CYS A 170 -0.97 4.84 14.87
N VAL A 171 0.00 5.48 15.50
CA VAL A 171 -0.20 6.54 16.52
C VAL A 171 0.62 7.77 16.16
N VAL A 172 -0.05 8.91 15.95
CA VAL A 172 0.56 10.19 15.55
C VAL A 172 0.17 11.32 16.49
N THR A 173 0.79 12.50 16.35
CA THR A 173 0.41 13.71 17.11
C THR A 173 -0.66 14.52 16.37
N PHE A 174 -1.34 15.39 17.11
CA PHE A 174 -2.47 16.18 16.61
C PHE A 174 -2.08 17.02 15.39
N THR A 175 -2.92 16.96 14.36
CA THR A 175 -3.02 17.83 13.17
C THR A 175 -1.77 17.88 12.28
N VAL A 176 -0.59 18.25 12.78
CA VAL A 176 0.64 18.16 11.97
C VAL A 176 0.96 16.72 11.58
N GLY A 177 0.77 15.78 12.51
CA GLY A 177 0.91 14.34 12.24
C GLY A 177 -0.32 13.77 11.56
N GLY A 178 -1.51 14.10 12.07
CA GLY A 178 -2.80 13.71 11.51
C GLY A 178 -2.97 13.99 10.01
N LEU A 179 -2.64 15.22 9.57
CA LEU A 179 -2.76 15.60 8.16
C LEU A 179 -1.71 14.95 7.26
N SER A 180 -0.57 14.50 7.80
CA SER A 180 0.45 13.75 7.05
C SER A 180 0.07 12.26 6.90
N VAL A 181 -0.38 11.60 7.97
CA VAL A 181 -0.83 10.20 7.91
C VAL A 181 -2.11 10.03 7.07
N LEU A 182 -2.94 11.08 6.95
CA LEU A 182 -4.19 11.08 6.20
C LEU A 182 -4.09 10.47 4.79
N ASN A 183 -3.00 10.73 4.08
CA ASN A 183 -2.72 10.18 2.74
C ASN A 183 -2.62 8.64 2.78
N ALA A 184 -1.84 8.08 3.72
CA ALA A 184 -1.77 6.63 3.91
C ALA A 184 -3.10 6.02 4.40
N ILE A 185 -3.88 6.74 5.21
CA ILE A 185 -5.21 6.30 5.64
C ILE A 185 -6.21 6.24 4.48
N ALA A 186 -6.17 7.22 3.56
CA ALA A 186 -6.93 7.16 2.32
C ALA A 186 -6.50 5.98 1.41
N GLY A 187 -5.21 5.62 1.43
CA GLY A 187 -4.69 4.38 0.85
C GLY A 187 -5.33 3.12 1.45
N ALA A 188 -5.23 2.96 2.77
CA ALA A 188 -5.85 1.84 3.48
C ALA A 188 -7.37 1.74 3.25
N TYR A 189 -8.07 2.88 3.14
CA TYR A 189 -9.49 2.93 2.78
C TYR A 189 -9.73 2.40 1.36
N SER A 190 -8.93 2.84 0.40
CA SER A 190 -9.01 2.43 -1.01
C SER A 190 -8.74 0.92 -1.19
N GLU A 191 -7.79 0.40 -0.43
CA GLU A 191 -7.28 -0.97 -0.52
C GLU A 191 -8.07 -1.97 0.35
N ASN A 192 -9.06 -1.48 1.11
CA ASN A 192 -9.94 -2.24 2.00
C ASN A 192 -9.16 -2.93 3.14
N LEU A 193 -8.36 -2.14 3.85
CA LEU A 193 -7.58 -2.60 5.01
C LEU A 193 -8.17 -2.03 6.31
N PRO A 194 -8.39 -2.86 7.34
CA PRO A 194 -8.70 -2.39 8.68
C PRO A 194 -7.43 -1.80 9.32
N LEU A 195 -7.37 -0.48 9.43
CA LEU A 195 -6.24 0.25 10.00
C LEU A 195 -6.73 1.23 11.08
N ILE A 196 -6.27 1.04 12.31
CA ILE A 196 -6.66 1.83 13.47
C ILE A 196 -5.70 3.04 13.57
N CYS A 197 -6.13 4.18 13.05
CA CYS A 197 -5.37 5.43 13.11
C CYS A 197 -5.70 6.18 14.40
N ILE A 198 -4.70 6.36 15.26
CA ILE A 198 -4.84 7.01 16.55
C ILE A 198 -4.09 8.35 16.51
N ALA A 199 -4.75 9.44 16.90
CA ALA A 199 -4.14 10.74 17.06
C ALA A 199 -4.16 11.15 18.54
N GLY A 200 -3.01 11.56 19.08
CA GLY A 200 -3.00 12.36 20.30
C GLY A 200 -3.77 13.65 20.05
N GLY A 201 -4.65 14.05 20.95
CA GLY A 201 -5.53 15.21 20.80
C GLY A 201 -5.32 16.28 21.88
N PRO A 202 -5.91 17.48 21.71
CA PRO A 202 -5.90 18.55 22.69
C PRO A 202 -6.31 18.12 24.10
N ASN A 203 -5.85 18.86 25.11
CA ASN A 203 -6.30 18.64 26.48
C ASN A 203 -7.83 18.77 26.56
N SER A 204 -8.49 17.87 27.29
CA SER A 204 -9.96 17.84 27.38
C SER A 204 -10.56 19.16 27.91
N ASN A 205 -9.78 19.95 28.66
CA ASN A 205 -10.20 21.25 29.20
C ASN A 205 -10.17 22.40 28.17
N ASP A 206 -9.54 22.22 27.00
CA ASP A 206 -9.46 23.29 25.98
C ASP A 206 -10.70 23.28 25.06
N TYR A 207 -11.41 22.16 24.94
CA TYR A 207 -12.65 22.05 24.16
C TYR A 207 -13.73 23.02 24.68
N GLY A 208 -14.41 23.72 23.78
CA GLY A 208 -15.40 24.73 24.14
C GLY A 208 -14.83 26.05 24.68
N THR A 209 -13.50 26.22 24.67
CA THR A 209 -12.84 27.49 25.02
C THR A 209 -12.36 28.23 23.75
N ASN A 210 -12.07 29.52 23.88
CA ASN A 210 -11.43 30.31 22.81
C ASN A 210 -9.90 30.18 22.79
N ARG A 211 -9.33 29.10 23.36
CA ARG A 211 -7.87 28.89 23.37
C ARG A 211 -7.39 28.47 21.98
N ILE A 212 -6.29 29.09 21.56
CA ILE A 212 -5.55 28.69 20.37
C ILE A 212 -4.35 27.85 20.84
N LEU A 213 -4.19 26.66 20.27
CA LEU A 213 -3.13 25.73 20.62
C LEU A 213 -2.09 25.65 19.50
N HIS A 214 -0.86 25.29 19.86
CA HIS A 214 0.16 24.86 18.90
C HIS A 214 -0.30 23.61 18.14
N HIS A 215 0.33 23.33 17.00
CA HIS A 215 -0.11 22.33 16.02
C HIS A 215 -1.51 22.53 15.39
N THR A 216 -2.25 23.59 15.73
CA THR A 216 -3.46 24.01 15.00
C THR A 216 -3.15 25.12 13.98
N ILE A 217 -4.10 25.43 13.08
CA ILE A 217 -3.96 26.56 12.12
C ILE A 217 -4.13 27.95 12.75
N GLY A 218 -4.13 28.06 14.08
CA GLY A 218 -4.31 29.33 14.80
C GLY A 218 -5.77 29.69 15.10
N LEU A 219 -6.69 28.73 15.06
CA LEU A 219 -8.12 28.92 15.36
C LEU A 219 -8.57 28.02 16.52
N PRO A 220 -9.53 28.45 17.35
CA PRO A 220 -10.14 27.64 18.41
C PRO A 220 -11.18 26.64 17.85
N ASP A 221 -10.81 25.88 16.81
CA ASP A 221 -11.61 24.81 16.22
C ASP A 221 -10.77 23.53 16.09
N PHE A 222 -10.90 22.64 17.06
CA PHE A 222 -10.19 21.36 17.09
C PHE A 222 -10.91 20.24 16.30
N SER A 223 -11.99 20.56 15.57
CA SER A 223 -12.68 19.58 14.73
C SER A 223 -12.20 19.59 13.27
N GLN A 224 -11.21 20.41 12.93
CA GLN A 224 -10.63 20.49 11.58
C GLN A 224 -10.06 19.16 11.09
N GLU A 225 -9.17 18.55 11.86
CA GLU A 225 -8.58 17.24 11.54
C GLU A 225 -9.65 16.16 11.40
N LEU A 226 -10.59 16.10 12.34
CA LEU A 226 -11.73 15.18 12.28
C LEU A 226 -12.48 15.29 10.94
N ARG A 227 -12.76 16.51 10.46
CA ARG A 227 -13.42 16.73 9.15
C ARG A 227 -12.61 16.23 7.97
N CYS A 228 -11.27 16.25 8.05
CA CYS A 228 -10.40 15.67 7.02
C CYS A 228 -10.48 14.13 7.01
N PHE A 229 -10.57 13.48 8.17
CA PHE A 229 -10.68 12.02 8.26
C PHE A 229 -12.07 11.46 7.89
N GLN A 230 -13.14 12.25 8.04
CA GLN A 230 -14.54 11.82 7.84
C GLN A 230 -14.82 11.16 6.48
N THR A 231 -14.14 11.54 5.41
CA THR A 231 -14.36 11.02 4.05
C THR A 231 -13.48 9.81 3.71
N VAL A 232 -12.48 9.50 4.53
CA VAL A 232 -11.46 8.46 4.29
C VAL A 232 -11.36 7.43 5.41
N THR A 233 -12.34 7.39 6.32
CA THR A 233 -12.46 6.39 7.39
C THR A 233 -13.91 5.95 7.57
N CYS A 234 -14.16 4.71 8.00
CA CYS A 234 -15.53 4.20 8.18
C CYS A 234 -16.17 4.59 9.52
N TYR A 235 -15.37 5.07 10.48
CA TYR A 235 -15.81 5.56 11.77
C TYR A 235 -14.77 6.53 12.36
N GLN A 236 -15.22 7.51 13.14
CA GLN A 236 -14.36 8.47 13.82
C GLN A 236 -14.79 8.62 15.29
N ALA A 237 -13.83 8.53 16.21
CA ALA A 237 -13.99 8.77 17.64
C ALA A 237 -13.19 9.99 18.09
N VAL A 238 -13.72 10.74 19.07
CA VAL A 238 -13.02 11.85 19.74
C VAL A 238 -13.19 11.68 21.23
N VAL A 239 -12.21 11.01 21.84
CA VAL A 239 -12.18 10.64 23.25
C VAL A 239 -11.64 11.81 24.06
N ASN A 240 -12.54 12.72 24.43
CA ASN A 240 -12.28 13.85 25.33
C ASN A 240 -13.02 13.72 26.70
N ASN A 241 -13.69 12.60 26.94
CA ASN A 241 -14.31 12.19 28.20
C ASN A 241 -13.94 10.71 28.49
N LEU A 242 -13.99 10.27 29.75
CA LEU A 242 -13.65 8.91 30.20
C LEU A 242 -14.89 8.00 30.38
N GLU A 243 -16.07 8.58 30.55
CA GLU A 243 -17.31 7.83 30.81
C GLU A 243 -17.66 6.89 29.64
N ASP A 244 -17.61 7.41 28.41
CA ASP A 244 -17.96 6.72 27.16
C ASP A 244 -16.75 6.26 26.32
N ALA A 245 -15.53 6.60 26.74
CA ALA A 245 -14.29 6.30 26.01
C ALA A 245 -14.13 4.84 25.59
N HIS A 246 -14.52 3.92 26.48
CA HIS A 246 -14.46 2.48 26.24
C HIS A 246 -15.38 2.05 25.09
N GLU A 247 -16.61 2.58 25.04
CA GLU A 247 -17.59 2.33 23.98
C GLU A 247 -17.15 2.95 22.65
N GLN A 248 -16.63 4.18 22.67
CA GLN A 248 -16.10 4.85 21.46
C GLN A 248 -14.94 4.04 20.82
N ILE A 249 -13.97 3.60 21.63
CA ILE A 249 -12.83 2.80 21.16
C ILE A 249 -13.29 1.44 20.64
N ASP A 250 -14.10 0.73 21.42
CA ASP A 250 -14.57 -0.60 21.05
C ASP A 250 -15.42 -0.56 19.76
N THR A 251 -16.25 0.47 19.60
CA THR A 251 -17.06 0.70 18.40
C THR A 251 -16.19 1.02 17.19
N ALA A 252 -15.19 1.90 17.33
CA ALA A 252 -14.24 2.21 16.26
C ALA A 252 -13.51 0.96 15.78
N ILE A 253 -12.88 0.21 16.69
CA ILE A 253 -12.14 -1.01 16.36
C ILE A 253 -13.06 -2.07 15.75
N SER A 254 -14.27 -2.25 16.29
CA SER A 254 -15.29 -3.15 15.73
C SER A 254 -15.66 -2.78 14.30
N THR A 255 -15.85 -1.49 14.02
CA THR A 255 -16.29 -1.01 12.70
C THR A 255 -15.16 -1.11 11.68
N ALA A 256 -13.91 -0.86 12.08
CA ALA A 256 -12.73 -1.06 11.24
C ALA A 256 -12.68 -2.49 10.68
N LEU A 257 -12.79 -3.47 11.58
CA LEU A 257 -12.71 -4.90 11.25
C LEU A 257 -13.92 -5.38 10.46
N LYS A 258 -15.15 -5.00 10.85
CA LYS A 258 -16.40 -5.42 10.18
C LYS A 258 -16.51 -4.94 8.74
N GLU A 259 -15.98 -3.76 8.45
CA GLU A 259 -16.04 -3.16 7.11
C GLU A 259 -14.72 -3.32 6.33
N SER A 260 -13.64 -3.80 6.97
CA SER A 260 -12.28 -3.81 6.42
C SER A 260 -11.88 -2.45 5.89
N LYS A 261 -11.96 -1.44 6.77
CA LYS A 261 -11.68 -0.02 6.47
C LYS A 261 -10.96 0.63 7.65
N PRO A 262 -10.23 1.72 7.42
CA PRO A 262 -9.58 2.44 8.51
C PRO A 262 -10.58 3.23 9.36
N VAL A 263 -10.18 3.50 10.60
CA VAL A 263 -10.89 4.35 11.57
C VAL A 263 -9.96 5.38 12.18
N TYR A 264 -10.52 6.52 12.57
CA TYR A 264 -9.81 7.59 13.27
C TYR A 264 -10.22 7.62 14.75
N ILE A 265 -9.25 7.67 15.67
CA ILE A 265 -9.49 7.79 17.11
C ILE A 265 -8.60 8.92 17.65
N SER A 266 -9.20 10.08 17.96
CA SER A 266 -8.51 11.15 18.69
C SER A 266 -8.62 10.91 20.19
N ILE A 267 -7.53 11.06 20.94
CA ILE A 267 -7.50 10.88 22.41
C ILE A 267 -6.86 12.08 23.08
N SER A 268 -7.61 12.81 23.90
CA SER A 268 -7.11 13.96 24.65
C SER A 268 -5.89 13.61 25.52
N CYS A 269 -4.79 14.35 25.36
CA CYS A 269 -3.46 14.02 25.89
C CYS A 269 -3.38 13.82 27.43
N ASN A 270 -4.31 14.40 28.18
CA ASN A 270 -4.40 14.34 29.64
C ASN A 270 -5.20 13.14 30.17
N LEU A 271 -5.86 12.37 29.31
CA LEU A 271 -6.74 11.26 29.71
C LEU A 271 -6.09 9.86 29.84
N PRO A 272 -5.06 9.45 29.06
CA PRO A 272 -4.59 8.06 29.01
C PRO A 272 -4.23 7.43 30.36
N ALA A 273 -3.71 8.23 31.31
CA ALA A 273 -3.23 7.79 32.61
C ALA A 273 -4.21 7.97 33.78
N ILE A 274 -5.39 8.57 33.55
CA ILE A 274 -6.37 8.76 34.63
C ILE A 274 -7.06 7.42 34.93
N PRO A 275 -7.03 6.93 36.19
CA PRO A 275 -7.80 5.75 36.58
C PRO A 275 -9.30 6.04 36.54
N HIS A 276 -10.10 5.16 35.92
CA HIS A 276 -11.54 5.36 35.81
C HIS A 276 -12.33 4.04 35.95
N PRO A 277 -13.47 4.01 36.66
CA PRO A 277 -14.24 2.78 36.91
C PRO A 277 -14.78 2.09 35.65
N THR A 278 -14.92 2.81 34.52
CA THR A 278 -15.38 2.25 33.24
C THR A 278 -14.36 1.33 32.59
N PHE A 279 -13.07 1.45 32.94
CA PHE A 279 -12.03 0.54 32.49
C PHE A 279 -11.89 -0.63 33.48
N SER A 280 -12.23 -1.83 33.03
CA SER A 280 -11.95 -3.05 33.81
C SER A 280 -10.48 -3.47 33.66
N ARG A 281 -9.85 -3.91 34.75
CA ARG A 281 -8.47 -4.48 34.75
C ARG A 281 -8.30 -5.57 33.71
N GLU A 282 -9.30 -6.44 33.61
CA GLU A 282 -9.48 -7.43 32.56
C GLU A 282 -10.75 -7.04 31.76
N PRO A 283 -10.62 -6.39 30.59
CA PRO A 283 -11.78 -5.98 29.81
C PRO A 283 -12.53 -7.20 29.25
N VAL A 284 -13.86 -7.12 29.18
CA VAL A 284 -14.72 -8.15 28.57
C VAL A 284 -14.13 -8.54 27.20
N PRO A 285 -13.86 -9.82 26.90
CA PRO A 285 -13.19 -10.25 25.69
C PRO A 285 -13.81 -9.62 24.43
N PHE A 286 -12.97 -9.01 23.59
CA PHE A 286 -13.43 -8.36 22.38
C PHE A 286 -14.12 -9.38 21.45
N CYS A 287 -15.32 -9.05 20.98
CA CYS A 287 -16.17 -9.97 20.24
C CYS A 287 -16.83 -9.26 19.06
N LEU A 288 -16.74 -9.85 17.87
CA LEU A 288 -17.44 -9.41 16.67
C LEU A 288 -18.63 -10.34 16.41
N SER A 289 -19.84 -9.80 16.38
CA SER A 289 -21.02 -10.53 15.92
C SER A 289 -20.80 -11.00 14.47
N PRO A 290 -20.95 -12.29 14.16
CA PRO A 290 -20.73 -12.80 12.80
C PRO A 290 -21.80 -12.26 11.85
N LYS A 291 -21.37 -11.75 10.68
CA LYS A 291 -22.27 -11.54 9.54
C LYS A 291 -22.71 -12.92 9.02
N LEU A 292 -24.00 -13.08 8.67
CA LEU A 292 -24.58 -14.33 8.18
C LEU A 292 -25.40 -14.08 6.91
N SER A 293 -25.33 -14.99 5.94
CA SER A 293 -26.19 -14.93 4.76
C SER A 293 -27.67 -15.15 5.11
N ASN A 294 -28.56 -14.42 4.45
CA ASN A 294 -29.98 -14.76 4.43
C ASN A 294 -30.17 -16.10 3.69
N LYS A 295 -30.69 -17.13 4.38
CA LYS A 295 -30.80 -18.49 3.82
C LYS A 295 -31.62 -18.57 2.53
N MET A 296 -32.77 -17.89 2.48
CA MET A 296 -33.64 -17.88 1.30
C MET A 296 -33.01 -17.10 0.14
N GLY A 297 -32.38 -15.95 0.44
CA GLY A 297 -31.65 -15.17 -0.55
C GLY A 297 -30.45 -15.92 -1.14
N LEU A 298 -29.71 -16.65 -0.30
CA LEU A 298 -28.59 -17.51 -0.71
C LEU A 298 -29.08 -18.65 -1.62
N GLU A 299 -30.14 -19.37 -1.24
CA GLU A 299 -30.70 -20.46 -2.04
C GLU A 299 -31.21 -19.97 -3.40
N ALA A 300 -31.95 -18.85 -3.43
CA ALA A 300 -32.43 -18.25 -4.67
C ALA A 300 -31.30 -17.73 -5.57
N ALA A 301 -30.26 -17.11 -4.99
CA ALA A 301 -29.09 -16.65 -5.73
C ALA A 301 -28.32 -17.82 -6.36
N VAL A 302 -28.13 -18.90 -5.59
CA VAL A 302 -27.40 -20.11 -6.02
C VAL A 302 -28.15 -20.84 -7.13
N GLU A 303 -29.47 -20.99 -7.03
CA GLU A 303 -30.28 -21.63 -8.07
C GLU A 303 -30.24 -20.82 -9.37
N ALA A 304 -30.48 -19.51 -9.31
CA ALA A 304 -30.43 -18.64 -10.49
C ALA A 304 -29.03 -18.59 -11.13
N ALA A 305 -27.96 -18.58 -10.32
CA ALA A 305 -26.59 -18.63 -10.83
C ALA A 305 -26.23 -20.00 -11.43
N ALA A 306 -26.70 -21.09 -10.83
CA ALA A 306 -26.51 -22.42 -11.39
C ALA A 306 -27.28 -22.61 -12.70
N GLU A 307 -28.51 -22.10 -12.81
CA GLU A 307 -29.27 -22.12 -14.07
C GLU A 307 -28.57 -21.32 -15.17
N PHE A 308 -28.06 -20.13 -14.84
CA PHE A 308 -27.30 -19.27 -15.75
C PHE A 308 -26.01 -19.94 -16.25
N LEU A 309 -25.19 -20.46 -15.34
CA LEU A 309 -23.88 -21.02 -15.65
C LEU A 309 -23.96 -22.42 -16.29
N ASN A 310 -24.92 -23.27 -15.89
CA ASN A 310 -25.08 -24.61 -16.48
C ASN A 310 -25.62 -24.59 -17.93
N LYS A 311 -26.03 -23.43 -18.44
CA LYS A 311 -26.39 -23.20 -19.85
C LYS A 311 -25.21 -22.70 -20.70
N ALA A 312 -24.11 -22.27 -20.07
CA ALA A 312 -22.95 -21.71 -20.76
C ALA A 312 -22.08 -22.81 -21.40
N VAL A 313 -21.61 -22.56 -22.62
CA VAL A 313 -20.73 -23.44 -23.40
C VAL A 313 -19.28 -23.29 -22.95
N LYS A 314 -18.81 -22.07 -22.71
CA LYS A 314 -17.42 -21.76 -22.32
C LYS A 314 -17.36 -20.74 -21.17
N PRO A 315 -17.82 -21.12 -19.98
CA PRO A 315 -17.75 -20.27 -18.79
C PRO A 315 -16.32 -20.13 -18.26
N VAL A 316 -16.03 -18.97 -17.67
CA VAL A 316 -14.75 -18.65 -17.00
C VAL A 316 -14.99 -18.05 -15.61
N MET A 317 -13.95 -17.96 -14.79
CA MET A 317 -13.99 -17.26 -13.51
C MET A 317 -12.75 -16.38 -13.29
N VAL A 318 -12.95 -15.20 -12.71
CA VAL A 318 -11.92 -14.20 -12.45
C VAL A 318 -12.02 -13.71 -11.00
N GLY A 319 -10.96 -13.90 -10.22
CA GLY A 319 -10.86 -13.45 -8.84
C GLY A 319 -10.39 -11.99 -8.73
N GLY A 320 -11.11 -11.17 -8.01
CA GLY A 320 -10.79 -9.76 -7.75
C GLY A 320 -10.30 -9.51 -6.31
N PRO A 321 -9.81 -8.29 -6.02
CA PRO A 321 -9.21 -7.94 -4.72
C PRO A 321 -10.12 -8.18 -3.51
N LYS A 322 -11.44 -8.09 -3.67
CA LYS A 322 -12.37 -8.26 -2.54
C LYS A 322 -12.56 -9.71 -2.10
N LEU A 323 -11.91 -10.69 -2.76
CA LEU A 323 -11.77 -12.05 -2.23
C LEU A 323 -11.13 -12.05 -0.82
N ARG A 324 -10.16 -11.16 -0.58
CA ARG A 324 -9.49 -10.95 0.72
C ARG A 324 -10.49 -10.52 1.79
N VAL A 325 -11.22 -9.42 1.54
CA VAL A 325 -12.23 -8.83 2.43
C VAL A 325 -13.37 -9.81 2.75
N ALA A 326 -13.77 -10.64 1.78
CA ALA A 326 -14.82 -11.62 1.97
C ALA A 326 -14.34 -12.95 2.60
N HIS A 327 -13.05 -13.10 2.91
CA HIS A 327 -12.40 -14.34 3.33
C HIS A 327 -12.77 -15.54 2.43
N ALA A 328 -12.85 -15.29 1.11
CA ALA A 328 -13.49 -16.16 0.14
C ALA A 328 -12.51 -16.88 -0.81
N CYS A 329 -11.19 -16.65 -0.69
CA CYS A 329 -10.17 -17.26 -1.55
C CYS A 329 -10.31 -18.78 -1.67
N GLN A 330 -10.42 -19.48 -0.53
CA GLN A 330 -10.57 -20.94 -0.50
C GLN A 330 -11.90 -21.40 -1.16
N ALA A 331 -13.00 -20.69 -0.90
CA ALA A 331 -14.30 -21.00 -1.51
C ALA A 331 -14.31 -20.76 -3.04
N PHE A 332 -13.50 -19.82 -3.52
CA PHE A 332 -13.30 -19.56 -4.94
C PHE A 332 -12.50 -20.69 -5.62
N VAL A 333 -11.47 -21.22 -4.96
CA VAL A 333 -10.72 -22.41 -5.42
C VAL A 333 -11.61 -23.66 -5.41
N GLU A 334 -12.38 -23.90 -4.35
CA GLU A 334 -13.36 -24.99 -4.27
C GLU A 334 -14.38 -24.95 -5.43
N LEU A 335 -14.80 -23.75 -5.84
CA LEU A 335 -15.64 -23.55 -7.02
C LEU A 335 -14.89 -23.85 -8.32
N ALA A 336 -13.61 -23.49 -8.44
CA ALA A 336 -12.78 -23.80 -9.61
C ALA A 336 -12.60 -25.32 -9.80
N ASP A 337 -12.33 -26.04 -8.71
CA ASP A 337 -12.20 -27.51 -8.72
C ASP A 337 -13.51 -28.21 -9.12
N ALA A 338 -14.64 -27.78 -8.53
CA ALA A 338 -15.95 -28.37 -8.82
C ALA A 338 -16.45 -28.07 -10.24
N SER A 339 -16.26 -26.83 -10.71
CA SER A 339 -16.76 -26.37 -12.01
C SER A 339 -15.85 -26.76 -13.18
N GLY A 340 -14.54 -26.87 -12.95
CA GLY A 340 -13.54 -27.09 -13.99
C GLY A 340 -13.33 -25.91 -14.94
N TYR A 341 -13.79 -24.71 -14.59
CA TYR A 341 -13.69 -23.52 -15.43
C TYR A 341 -12.24 -23.01 -15.51
N ALA A 342 -11.93 -22.25 -16.57
CA ALA A 342 -10.68 -21.50 -16.63
C ALA A 342 -10.67 -20.40 -15.55
N LEU A 343 -9.56 -20.29 -14.82
CA LEU A 343 -9.41 -19.51 -13.61
C LEU A 343 -8.37 -18.39 -13.83
N ALA A 344 -8.79 -17.14 -13.70
CA ALA A 344 -7.91 -15.97 -13.76
C ALA A 344 -8.04 -15.11 -12.50
N VAL A 345 -7.19 -14.09 -12.38
CA VAL A 345 -7.33 -13.02 -11.38
C VAL A 345 -7.25 -11.63 -12.04
N MET A 346 -7.88 -10.63 -11.44
CA MET A 346 -7.58 -9.22 -11.74
C MET A 346 -6.19 -8.87 -11.15
N PRO A 347 -5.52 -7.78 -11.58
CA PRO A 347 -4.18 -7.43 -11.08
C PRO A 347 -4.09 -7.39 -9.55
N SER A 348 -5.04 -6.72 -8.90
CA SER A 348 -5.15 -6.63 -7.43
C SER A 348 -5.64 -7.91 -6.74
N GLY A 349 -5.90 -8.97 -7.49
CA GLY A 349 -6.19 -10.32 -7.00
C GLY A 349 -5.00 -11.28 -7.04
N LYS A 350 -3.85 -10.85 -7.60
CA LYS A 350 -2.63 -11.67 -7.64
C LYS A 350 -2.18 -12.07 -6.23
N GLY A 351 -1.77 -13.33 -6.05
CA GLY A 351 -1.43 -13.91 -4.75
C GLY A 351 -2.63 -14.35 -3.88
N LEU A 352 -3.87 -13.92 -4.19
CA LEU A 352 -5.07 -14.37 -3.44
C LEU A 352 -5.56 -15.76 -3.86
N VAL A 353 -5.07 -16.29 -4.99
CA VAL A 353 -5.45 -17.56 -5.60
C VAL A 353 -4.17 -18.34 -5.95
N PRO A 354 -4.09 -19.66 -5.70
CA PRO A 354 -2.91 -20.46 -6.02
C PRO A 354 -2.62 -20.51 -7.52
N GLU A 355 -1.51 -19.90 -7.96
CA GLU A 355 -1.13 -19.85 -9.38
C GLU A 355 -0.66 -21.21 -9.96
N HIS A 356 -0.46 -22.20 -9.08
CA HIS A 356 -0.19 -23.60 -9.45
C HIS A 356 -1.47 -24.44 -9.63
N HIS A 357 -2.66 -23.83 -9.51
CA HIS A 357 -3.93 -24.51 -9.79
C HIS A 357 -4.00 -24.94 -11.27
N PRO A 358 -4.42 -26.18 -11.58
CA PRO A 358 -4.32 -26.72 -12.94
C PRO A 358 -5.14 -25.98 -14.00
N HIS A 359 -6.12 -25.15 -13.62
CA HIS A 359 -6.89 -24.32 -14.55
C HIS A 359 -6.53 -22.83 -14.48
N PHE A 360 -5.47 -22.46 -13.76
CA PHE A 360 -5.02 -21.07 -13.69
C PHE A 360 -4.42 -20.61 -15.03
N ILE A 361 -4.99 -19.55 -15.61
CA ILE A 361 -4.61 -19.00 -16.92
C ILE A 361 -3.91 -17.62 -16.82
N GLY A 362 -3.68 -17.12 -15.60
CA GLY A 362 -2.95 -15.88 -15.34
C GLY A 362 -3.81 -14.70 -14.89
N THR A 363 -3.29 -13.50 -15.11
CA THR A 363 -3.96 -12.23 -14.79
C THR A 363 -4.79 -11.76 -15.99
N TYR A 364 -6.09 -11.52 -15.77
CA TYR A 364 -6.96 -10.81 -16.69
C TYR A 364 -6.93 -9.31 -16.40
N TRP A 365 -6.39 -8.55 -17.36
CA TRP A 365 -6.22 -7.10 -17.31
C TRP A 365 -6.39 -6.51 -18.73
N GLY A 366 -7.50 -6.85 -19.39
CA GLY A 366 -7.81 -6.36 -20.75
C GLY A 366 -6.66 -6.63 -21.74
N ALA A 367 -6.26 -5.61 -22.48
CA ALA A 367 -5.19 -5.67 -23.49
C ALA A 367 -3.81 -6.07 -22.92
N VAL A 368 -3.59 -5.96 -21.61
CA VAL A 368 -2.30 -6.27 -20.94
C VAL A 368 -2.42 -7.47 -19.99
N SER A 369 -3.36 -8.37 -20.28
CA SER A 369 -3.48 -9.66 -19.61
C SER A 369 -2.25 -10.55 -19.84
N THR A 370 -2.07 -11.56 -18.99
CA THR A 370 -1.19 -12.71 -19.29
C THR A 370 -1.54 -13.29 -20.67
N ALA A 371 -0.55 -13.76 -21.42
CA ALA A 371 -0.72 -14.28 -22.78
C ALA A 371 -1.91 -15.26 -22.90
N PHE A 372 -2.78 -15.00 -23.88
CA PHE A 372 -4.01 -15.75 -24.18
C PHE A 372 -5.14 -15.68 -23.12
N CYS A 373 -4.93 -15.00 -21.98
CA CYS A 373 -5.95 -14.89 -20.94
C CYS A 373 -7.10 -13.95 -21.35
N ALA A 374 -6.81 -12.84 -22.05
CA ALA A 374 -7.83 -11.89 -22.50
C ALA A 374 -8.80 -12.55 -23.49
N GLU A 375 -8.25 -13.25 -24.49
CA GLU A 375 -8.98 -13.92 -25.56
C GLU A 375 -9.94 -14.99 -25.02
N ILE A 376 -9.56 -15.66 -23.94
CA ILE A 376 -10.39 -16.67 -23.27
C ILE A 376 -11.48 -16.03 -22.41
N VAL A 377 -11.15 -14.99 -21.63
CA VAL A 377 -12.12 -14.30 -20.78
C VAL A 377 -13.14 -13.50 -21.59
N GLU A 378 -12.70 -12.72 -22.57
CA GLU A 378 -13.57 -11.80 -23.32
C GLU A 378 -14.39 -12.51 -24.40
N SER A 379 -13.90 -13.63 -24.94
CA SER A 379 -14.70 -14.44 -25.86
C SER A 379 -15.76 -15.29 -25.13
N ALA A 380 -15.65 -15.51 -23.82
CA ALA A 380 -16.52 -16.37 -23.01
C ALA A 380 -18.01 -16.00 -23.16
N ASP A 381 -18.90 -16.98 -22.94
CA ASP A 381 -20.36 -16.77 -23.00
C ASP A 381 -21.03 -16.59 -21.63
N ALA A 382 -20.35 -16.97 -20.54
CA ALA A 382 -20.64 -16.53 -19.18
C ALA A 382 -19.33 -16.35 -18.40
N TYR A 383 -19.31 -15.43 -17.43
CA TYR A 383 -18.12 -15.24 -16.59
C TYR A 383 -18.48 -14.85 -15.17
N ILE A 384 -17.77 -15.43 -14.20
CA ILE A 384 -17.89 -15.13 -12.78
C ILE A 384 -16.80 -14.13 -12.40
N PHE A 385 -17.15 -12.91 -12.02
CA PHE A 385 -16.21 -12.00 -11.36
C PHE A 385 -16.48 -12.00 -9.86
N ALA A 386 -15.56 -12.60 -9.09
CA ALA A 386 -15.65 -12.68 -7.63
C ALA A 386 -14.84 -11.58 -6.96
N GLY A 387 -15.50 -10.59 -6.39
CA GLY A 387 -14.90 -9.43 -5.74
C GLY A 387 -14.24 -8.39 -6.65
N PRO A 388 -14.77 -8.08 -7.86
CA PRO A 388 -14.10 -7.16 -8.77
C PRO A 388 -14.15 -5.72 -8.28
N ILE A 389 -13.13 -4.97 -8.70
CA ILE A 389 -13.11 -3.51 -8.73
C ILE A 389 -12.78 -3.14 -10.18
N PHE A 390 -13.75 -2.58 -10.90
CA PHE A 390 -13.54 -2.03 -12.24
C PHE A 390 -13.42 -0.52 -12.14
N ASN A 391 -12.21 -0.03 -12.33
CA ASN A 391 -11.87 1.39 -12.47
C ASN A 391 -11.18 1.60 -13.84
N ASP A 392 -10.86 2.84 -14.19
CA ASP A 392 -10.05 3.21 -15.36
C ASP A 392 -8.79 2.36 -15.54
N TYR A 393 -8.00 2.15 -14.48
CA TYR A 393 -6.71 1.46 -14.52
C TYR A 393 -6.84 -0.06 -14.77
N SER A 394 -7.71 -0.73 -14.02
CA SER A 394 -8.00 -2.17 -14.14
C SER A 394 -8.83 -2.52 -15.38
N SER A 395 -9.51 -1.54 -15.97
CA SER A 395 -10.21 -1.68 -17.26
C SER A 395 -9.40 -1.21 -18.47
N VAL A 396 -8.13 -0.81 -18.26
CA VAL A 396 -7.20 -0.33 -19.30
C VAL A 396 -7.80 0.82 -20.13
N GLY A 397 -8.24 1.88 -19.45
CA GLY A 397 -8.91 3.01 -20.08
C GLY A 397 -10.34 2.68 -20.54
N TYR A 398 -11.07 1.87 -19.76
CA TYR A 398 -12.44 1.40 -20.08
C TYR A 398 -12.56 0.55 -21.36
N SER A 399 -11.48 -0.14 -21.76
CA SER A 399 -11.41 -0.88 -23.03
C SER A 399 -11.70 -2.39 -22.94
N LEU A 400 -12.26 -2.89 -21.83
CA LEU A 400 -12.58 -4.32 -21.65
C LEU A 400 -13.76 -4.74 -22.55
N LEU A 401 -13.64 -5.87 -23.25
CA LEU A 401 -14.69 -6.35 -24.18
C LEU A 401 -15.76 -7.23 -23.49
N LEU A 402 -16.13 -6.85 -22.27
CA LEU A 402 -17.08 -7.54 -21.39
C LEU A 402 -18.53 -7.11 -21.65
N LYS A 403 -19.44 -8.08 -21.84
CA LYS A 403 -20.89 -7.87 -22.02
C LYS A 403 -21.65 -8.10 -20.71
N LYS A 404 -22.20 -7.07 -20.08
CA LYS A 404 -22.77 -7.12 -18.71
C LYS A 404 -23.82 -8.24 -18.52
N GLU A 405 -24.51 -8.61 -19.58
CA GLU A 405 -25.54 -9.65 -19.65
C GLU A 405 -24.98 -11.07 -19.47
N LYS A 406 -23.66 -11.24 -19.69
CA LYS A 406 -22.90 -12.47 -19.46
C LYS A 406 -22.27 -12.55 -18.06
N ALA A 407 -22.41 -11.51 -17.24
CA ALA A 407 -21.67 -11.36 -15.99
C ALA A 407 -22.42 -11.93 -14.78
N LEU A 408 -21.77 -12.81 -14.01
CA LEU A 408 -22.09 -13.07 -12.61
C LEU A 408 -21.14 -12.25 -11.74
N ILE A 409 -21.60 -11.13 -11.20
CA ILE A 409 -20.82 -10.27 -10.31
C ILE A 409 -21.11 -10.64 -8.87
N VAL A 410 -20.12 -11.19 -8.17
CA VAL A 410 -20.20 -11.52 -6.74
C VAL A 410 -19.42 -10.45 -5.97
N GLN A 411 -20.10 -9.63 -5.18
CA GLN A 411 -19.50 -8.71 -4.20
C GLN A 411 -19.53 -9.37 -2.81
N PRO A 412 -18.83 -8.84 -1.77
CA PRO A 412 -18.72 -9.49 -0.46
C PRO A 412 -20.03 -9.93 0.19
N ASP A 413 -21.13 -9.19 -0.03
CA ASP A 413 -22.45 -9.36 0.58
C ASP A 413 -23.62 -9.37 -0.43
N ARG A 414 -23.32 -9.39 -1.74
CA ARG A 414 -24.31 -9.23 -2.82
C ARG A 414 -23.93 -9.97 -4.10
N VAL A 415 -24.90 -10.60 -4.74
CA VAL A 415 -24.76 -11.28 -6.04
C VAL A 415 -25.62 -10.57 -7.10
N VAL A 416 -25.08 -10.34 -8.29
CA VAL A 416 -25.80 -9.80 -9.46
C VAL A 416 -25.59 -10.71 -10.66
N ILE A 417 -26.67 -11.12 -11.32
CA ILE A 417 -26.64 -12.09 -12.42
C ILE A 417 -27.11 -11.43 -13.72
N GLY A 418 -26.30 -11.48 -14.76
CA GLY A 418 -26.63 -11.04 -16.12
C GLY A 418 -27.13 -9.59 -16.21
N ASN A 419 -26.62 -8.70 -15.35
CA ASN A 419 -27.10 -7.30 -15.21
C ASN A 419 -28.60 -7.18 -14.86
N GLY A 420 -29.20 -8.20 -14.25
CA GLY A 420 -30.61 -8.26 -13.86
C GLY A 420 -30.79 -8.64 -12.38
N PRO A 421 -31.22 -9.88 -12.05
CA PRO A 421 -31.47 -10.30 -10.66
C PRO A 421 -30.32 -9.96 -9.71
N THR A 422 -30.67 -9.32 -8.59
CA THR A 422 -29.73 -8.88 -7.55
C THR A 422 -30.19 -9.44 -6.20
N PHE A 423 -29.29 -10.14 -5.52
CA PHE A 423 -29.53 -10.77 -4.22
C PHE A 423 -28.60 -10.13 -3.18
N GLY A 424 -29.16 -9.39 -2.24
CA GLY A 424 -28.43 -8.78 -1.12
C GLY A 424 -28.44 -9.66 0.13
N CYS A 425 -27.56 -9.35 1.09
CA CYS A 425 -27.35 -10.15 2.31
C CYS A 425 -26.95 -11.61 2.00
N VAL A 426 -26.14 -11.80 0.97
CA VAL A 426 -25.60 -13.10 0.53
C VAL A 426 -24.08 -13.00 0.53
N LEU A 427 -23.43 -13.63 1.51
CA LEU A 427 -21.98 -13.55 1.66
C LEU A 427 -21.30 -14.33 0.54
N MET A 428 -20.27 -13.73 -0.07
CA MET A 428 -19.52 -14.32 -1.18
C MET A 428 -19.01 -15.73 -0.85
N LYS A 429 -18.46 -15.94 0.35
CA LYS A 429 -17.97 -17.26 0.79
C LYS A 429 -19.07 -18.32 0.75
N ASP A 430 -20.19 -18.06 1.42
CA ASP A 430 -21.34 -18.98 1.50
C ASP A 430 -21.90 -19.27 0.10
N PHE A 431 -21.99 -18.23 -0.75
CA PHE A 431 -22.47 -18.34 -2.13
C PHE A 431 -21.58 -19.23 -3.00
N LEU A 432 -20.25 -19.00 -3.00
CA LEU A 432 -19.32 -19.79 -3.80
C LEU A 432 -19.32 -21.27 -3.35
N GLN A 433 -19.34 -21.54 -2.04
CA GLN A 433 -19.41 -22.90 -1.49
C GLN A 433 -20.73 -23.62 -1.77
N ALA A 434 -21.85 -22.89 -1.83
CA ALA A 434 -23.14 -23.45 -2.20
C ALA A 434 -23.25 -23.68 -3.73
N LEU A 435 -22.75 -22.74 -4.53
CA LEU A 435 -22.73 -22.84 -5.99
C LEU A 435 -21.87 -24.00 -6.50
N ALA A 436 -20.73 -24.28 -5.85
CA ALA A 436 -19.88 -25.42 -6.16
C ALA A 436 -20.62 -26.77 -6.13
N LYS A 437 -21.71 -26.88 -5.37
CA LYS A 437 -22.54 -28.09 -5.24
C LYS A 437 -23.68 -28.17 -6.29
N ARG A 438 -23.79 -27.17 -7.18
CA ARG A 438 -24.86 -27.03 -8.18
C ARG A 438 -24.35 -26.91 -9.62
N LEU A 439 -23.08 -26.56 -9.82
CA LEU A 439 -22.49 -26.52 -11.16
C LEU A 439 -22.18 -27.90 -11.70
N LYS A 440 -22.42 -28.08 -12.99
CA LYS A 440 -21.92 -29.19 -13.79
C LYS A 440 -20.51 -28.83 -14.26
N LYS A 441 -19.60 -29.80 -14.23
CA LYS A 441 -18.22 -29.63 -14.71
C LYS A 441 -18.22 -29.27 -16.20
N ASN A 442 -17.53 -28.18 -16.56
CA ASN A 442 -17.34 -27.74 -17.94
C ASN A 442 -15.91 -27.20 -18.13
N THR A 443 -15.06 -27.94 -18.82
CA THR A 443 -13.65 -27.59 -19.10
C THR A 443 -13.44 -26.82 -20.41
N THR A 444 -14.50 -26.53 -21.19
CA THR A 444 -14.39 -26.03 -22.57
C THR A 444 -13.56 -24.76 -22.71
N ALA A 445 -13.70 -23.79 -21.80
CA ALA A 445 -12.91 -22.56 -21.85
C ALA A 445 -11.41 -22.82 -21.58
N TYR A 446 -11.11 -23.71 -20.63
CA TYR A 446 -9.73 -24.09 -20.30
C TYR A 446 -9.09 -24.95 -21.41
N GLU A 447 -9.86 -25.86 -22.03
CA GLU A 447 -9.40 -26.59 -23.22
C GLU A 447 -9.10 -25.65 -24.40
N ASN A 448 -9.92 -24.61 -24.59
CA ASN A 448 -9.66 -23.61 -25.61
C ASN A 448 -8.39 -22.81 -25.31
N TYR A 449 -8.14 -22.44 -24.05
CA TYR A 449 -6.86 -21.86 -23.63
C TYR A 449 -5.70 -22.78 -23.99
N HIS A 450 -5.75 -24.04 -23.57
CA HIS A 450 -4.68 -25.01 -23.83
C HIS A 450 -4.41 -25.25 -25.33
N ARG A 451 -5.43 -25.14 -26.19
CA ARG A 451 -5.29 -25.25 -27.66
C ARG A 451 -4.58 -24.07 -28.31
N ILE A 452 -4.70 -22.86 -27.75
CA ILE A 452 -4.08 -21.63 -28.30
C ILE A 452 -2.81 -21.22 -27.54
N PHE A 453 -2.57 -21.80 -26.37
CA PHE A 453 -1.46 -21.43 -25.49
C PHE A 453 -0.12 -21.71 -26.15
N VAL A 454 0.66 -20.65 -26.34
CA VAL A 454 2.08 -20.69 -26.67
C VAL A 454 2.85 -20.29 -25.41
N PRO A 455 3.78 -21.11 -24.90
CA PRO A 455 4.65 -20.71 -23.81
C PRO A 455 5.40 -19.42 -24.15
N GLU A 456 5.48 -18.49 -23.20
CA GLU A 456 6.30 -17.29 -23.38
C GLU A 456 7.78 -17.68 -23.54
N GLY A 457 8.45 -17.01 -24.47
CA GLY A 457 9.89 -17.20 -24.67
C GLY A 457 10.69 -16.62 -23.51
N HIS A 458 11.86 -17.19 -23.25
CA HIS A 458 12.83 -16.59 -22.34
C HIS A 458 13.40 -15.30 -22.97
N PRO A 459 13.70 -14.26 -22.17
CA PRO A 459 14.62 -13.21 -22.58
C PRO A 459 15.89 -13.81 -23.18
N LEU A 460 16.42 -13.19 -24.23
CA LEU A 460 17.81 -13.43 -24.61
C LEU A 460 18.69 -13.03 -23.43
N LYS A 461 19.84 -13.70 -23.24
CA LYS A 461 20.85 -13.22 -22.29
C LYS A 461 21.42 -11.88 -22.76
N ASP A 462 21.89 -11.08 -21.80
CA ASP A 462 22.62 -9.86 -22.14
C ASP A 462 24.03 -10.21 -22.65
N ASP A 463 24.56 -9.40 -23.57
CA ASP A 463 25.97 -9.50 -23.94
C ASP A 463 26.85 -9.02 -22.76
N PRO A 464 28.04 -9.61 -22.52
CA PRO A 464 28.83 -9.32 -21.34
C PRO A 464 29.15 -7.82 -21.18
N LYS A 465 28.80 -7.27 -20.02
CA LYS A 465 28.94 -5.83 -19.65
C LYS A 465 28.00 -4.85 -20.36
N GLU A 466 27.02 -5.30 -21.13
CA GLU A 466 25.94 -4.41 -21.57
C GLU A 466 25.03 -4.00 -20.39
N PRO A 467 24.32 -2.85 -20.48
CA PRO A 467 23.33 -2.46 -19.47
C PRO A 467 22.27 -3.55 -19.30
N ILE A 468 22.00 -3.94 -18.05
CA ILE A 468 21.04 -4.98 -17.73
C ILE A 468 19.64 -4.59 -18.18
N ARG A 469 18.94 -5.52 -18.83
CA ARG A 469 17.53 -5.34 -19.18
C ARG A 469 16.59 -5.72 -18.05
N VAL A 470 15.51 -4.96 -17.88
CA VAL A 470 14.48 -5.16 -16.86
C VAL A 470 13.85 -6.55 -16.97
N ASN A 471 13.64 -7.07 -18.18
CA ASN A 471 13.12 -8.44 -18.35
C ASN A 471 14.10 -9.53 -17.87
N VAL A 472 15.42 -9.32 -17.99
CA VAL A 472 16.46 -10.21 -17.45
C VAL A 472 16.50 -10.13 -15.92
N LEU A 473 16.43 -8.93 -15.34
CA LEU A 473 16.30 -8.73 -13.89
C LEU A 473 15.15 -9.56 -13.31
N PHE A 474 13.96 -9.48 -13.91
CA PHE A 474 12.79 -10.19 -13.41
C PHE A 474 12.83 -11.72 -13.66
N GLU A 475 13.57 -12.20 -14.67
CA GLU A 475 13.87 -13.64 -14.80
C GLU A 475 14.72 -14.16 -13.62
N HIS A 476 15.66 -13.34 -13.13
CA HIS A 476 16.45 -13.69 -11.94
C HIS A 476 15.64 -13.58 -10.65
N ILE A 477 14.81 -12.54 -10.48
CA ILE A 477 13.89 -12.43 -9.32
C ILE A 477 12.94 -13.63 -9.27
N GLN A 478 12.41 -14.09 -10.41
CA GLN A 478 11.58 -15.31 -10.49
C GLN A 478 12.25 -16.55 -9.87
N LYS A 479 13.58 -16.69 -10.02
CA LYS A 479 14.36 -17.83 -9.48
C LYS A 479 14.57 -17.72 -7.96
N MET A 480 14.36 -16.54 -7.38
CA MET A 480 14.47 -16.30 -5.93
C MET A 480 13.19 -16.64 -5.16
N LEU A 481 12.04 -16.76 -5.84
CA LEU A 481 10.74 -16.92 -5.19
C LEU A 481 10.57 -18.33 -4.58
N SER A 482 9.99 -18.37 -3.38
CA SER A 482 9.66 -19.59 -2.64
C SER A 482 8.44 -19.36 -1.72
N SER A 483 8.04 -20.37 -0.95
CA SER A 483 7.07 -20.23 0.15
C SER A 483 7.49 -19.22 1.22
N ASP A 484 8.81 -18.99 1.31
CA ASP A 484 9.48 -18.24 2.38
C ASP A 484 9.81 -16.82 1.91
N THR A 485 9.24 -16.38 0.79
CA THR A 485 9.38 -15.02 0.25
C THR A 485 8.04 -14.30 0.14
N ALA A 486 8.09 -12.97 0.10
CA ALA A 486 6.96 -12.15 -0.32
C ALA A 486 7.44 -11.03 -1.26
N VAL A 487 6.63 -10.66 -2.25
CA VAL A 487 6.94 -9.61 -3.22
C VAL A 487 6.11 -8.36 -2.93
N ILE A 488 6.77 -7.20 -2.80
CA ILE A 488 6.13 -5.88 -2.74
C ILE A 488 6.42 -5.16 -4.06
N ALA A 489 5.38 -4.83 -4.82
CA ALA A 489 5.50 -4.20 -6.14
C ALA A 489 5.04 -2.73 -6.12
N GLU A 490 5.98 -1.80 -6.28
CA GLU A 490 5.68 -0.36 -6.29
C GLU A 490 4.98 0.11 -7.57
N THR A 491 4.19 1.20 -7.47
CA THR A 491 3.68 1.93 -8.63
C THR A 491 4.81 2.31 -9.58
N GLY A 492 4.63 1.97 -10.87
CA GLY A 492 5.65 2.09 -11.92
C GLY A 492 5.73 0.81 -12.74
N ASP A 493 6.80 0.62 -13.51
CA ASP A 493 6.99 -0.61 -14.30
C ASP A 493 7.18 -1.87 -13.43
N SER A 494 7.44 -1.69 -12.12
CA SER A 494 7.41 -2.78 -11.14
C SER A 494 6.04 -3.45 -11.05
N TRP A 495 4.92 -2.75 -11.27
CA TRP A 495 3.59 -3.40 -11.33
C TRP A 495 3.53 -4.45 -12.44
N PHE A 496 3.91 -4.08 -13.66
CA PHE A 496 3.76 -4.94 -14.84
C PHE A 496 4.73 -6.12 -14.81
N ASN A 497 5.98 -5.89 -14.38
CA ASN A 497 6.95 -6.97 -14.30
C ASN A 497 6.70 -7.91 -13.11
N CYS A 498 6.26 -7.40 -11.95
CA CYS A 498 5.85 -8.26 -10.83
C CYS A 498 4.59 -9.09 -11.15
N GLN A 499 3.66 -8.61 -12.00
CA GLN A 499 2.50 -9.40 -12.43
C GLN A 499 2.88 -10.66 -13.22
N LYS A 500 4.00 -10.65 -13.95
CA LYS A 500 4.52 -11.79 -14.73
C LYS A 500 5.15 -12.89 -13.86
N LEU A 501 5.57 -12.56 -12.64
CA LEU A 501 6.19 -13.52 -11.71
C LEU A 501 5.18 -14.61 -11.34
N LYS A 502 5.53 -15.87 -11.56
CA LYS A 502 4.75 -17.04 -11.14
C LYS A 502 5.02 -17.30 -9.67
N LEU A 503 3.98 -17.22 -8.85
CA LEU A 503 4.07 -17.28 -7.39
C LEU A 503 4.03 -18.73 -6.88
N PRO A 504 5.08 -19.21 -6.17
CA PRO A 504 5.03 -20.48 -5.46
C PRO A 504 3.95 -20.51 -4.37
N GLN A 505 3.51 -21.70 -3.97
CA GLN A 505 2.58 -21.85 -2.86
C GLN A 505 3.14 -21.21 -1.58
N GLY A 506 2.36 -20.31 -0.96
CA GLY A 506 2.77 -19.60 0.26
C GLY A 506 3.60 -18.34 0.04
N CYS A 507 4.02 -18.04 -1.20
CA CYS A 507 4.67 -16.77 -1.53
C CYS A 507 3.69 -15.60 -1.34
N GLY A 508 4.10 -14.59 -0.57
CA GLY A 508 3.32 -13.36 -0.45
C GLY A 508 3.40 -12.49 -1.70
N TYR A 509 2.38 -11.69 -1.96
CA TYR A 509 2.38 -10.68 -3.03
C TYR A 509 1.48 -9.51 -2.63
N GLU A 510 2.01 -8.28 -2.68
CA GLU A 510 1.23 -7.07 -2.44
C GLU A 510 1.59 -5.97 -3.44
N PHE A 511 0.56 -5.24 -3.87
CA PHE A 511 0.68 -3.99 -4.62
C PHE A 511 -0.52 -3.08 -4.30
N GLN A 512 -0.48 -1.81 -4.70
CA GLN A 512 -1.47 -0.79 -4.29
C GLN A 512 -2.13 -0.08 -5.49
N MET A 513 -2.92 -0.80 -6.29
CA MET A 513 -3.49 -0.24 -7.54
C MET A 513 -4.53 0.86 -7.34
N GLN A 514 -5.41 0.73 -6.34
CA GLN A 514 -6.59 1.58 -6.26
C GLN A 514 -6.24 2.96 -5.73
N TYR A 515 -5.18 3.06 -4.92
CA TYR A 515 -4.67 4.35 -4.46
C TYR A 515 -3.45 4.84 -5.27
N GLY A 516 -2.60 3.92 -5.76
CA GLY A 516 -1.52 4.25 -6.69
C GLY A 516 -0.39 5.14 -6.15
N SER A 517 -0.39 5.49 -4.86
CA SER A 517 0.52 6.51 -4.32
C SER A 517 1.98 6.02 -4.27
N ILE A 518 2.85 6.64 -5.08
CA ILE A 518 4.28 6.33 -5.15
C ILE A 518 4.99 6.55 -3.80
N GLY A 519 5.90 5.65 -3.46
CA GLY A 519 6.60 5.65 -2.17
C GLY A 519 5.93 4.81 -1.09
N TRP A 520 4.68 4.36 -1.31
CA TRP A 520 3.98 3.39 -0.45
C TRP A 520 4.85 2.16 -0.16
N SER A 521 5.54 1.63 -1.18
CA SER A 521 6.24 0.34 -1.09
C SER A 521 7.34 0.30 -0.02
N VAL A 522 8.00 1.42 0.29
CA VAL A 522 9.05 1.46 1.34
C VAL A 522 8.42 1.24 2.71
N GLY A 523 7.39 2.03 3.05
CA GLY A 523 6.65 1.86 4.31
C GLY A 523 5.95 0.51 4.37
N ALA A 524 5.28 0.10 3.28
CA ALA A 524 4.59 -1.18 3.22
C ALA A 524 5.55 -2.37 3.36
N THR A 525 6.77 -2.28 2.83
CA THR A 525 7.82 -3.29 3.02
C THR A 525 8.24 -3.39 4.49
N LEU A 526 8.45 -2.26 5.17
CA LEU A 526 8.74 -2.22 6.60
C LEU A 526 7.62 -2.91 7.41
N GLY A 527 6.37 -2.56 7.13
CA GLY A 527 5.19 -3.11 7.79
C GLY A 527 5.01 -4.61 7.55
N TYR A 528 5.09 -5.04 6.29
CA TYR A 528 4.90 -6.44 5.91
C TYR A 528 6.01 -7.32 6.47
N ALA A 529 7.28 -6.89 6.43
CA ALA A 529 8.40 -7.63 7.00
C ALA A 529 8.33 -7.72 8.54
N GLN A 530 7.69 -6.75 9.20
CA GLN A 530 7.43 -6.80 10.64
C GLN A 530 6.34 -7.82 10.99
N ALA A 531 5.30 -7.95 10.16
CA ALA A 531 4.23 -8.93 10.35
C ALA A 531 4.62 -10.37 9.97
N ALA A 532 5.24 -10.54 8.80
CA ALA A 532 5.61 -11.82 8.19
C ALA A 532 7.07 -12.19 8.49
N THR A 533 7.41 -12.37 9.76
CA THR A 533 8.79 -12.68 10.20
C THR A 533 9.31 -14.04 9.72
N ASP A 534 8.42 -14.92 9.23
CA ASP A 534 8.75 -16.17 8.54
C ASP A 534 9.21 -15.95 7.08
N LYS A 535 9.02 -14.74 6.51
CA LYS A 535 9.29 -14.45 5.11
C LYS A 535 10.42 -13.47 4.90
N ARG A 536 11.22 -13.69 3.86
CA ARG A 536 12.13 -12.69 3.32
C ARG A 536 11.40 -11.86 2.27
N VAL A 537 11.13 -10.61 2.60
CA VAL A 537 10.47 -9.67 1.67
C VAL A 537 11.45 -9.25 0.58
N ILE A 538 10.98 -9.28 -0.67
CA ILE A 538 11.63 -8.76 -1.88
C ILE A 538 10.80 -7.57 -2.34
N ALA A 539 11.37 -6.37 -2.37
CA ALA A 539 10.70 -5.16 -2.81
C ALA A 539 11.28 -4.68 -4.14
N CYS A 540 10.41 -4.43 -5.12
CA CYS A 540 10.77 -3.85 -6.41
C CYS A 540 10.26 -2.40 -6.43
N ILE A 541 11.19 -1.45 -6.42
CA ILE A 541 10.91 -0.03 -6.18
C ILE A 541 11.60 0.82 -7.25
N GLY A 542 10.85 1.70 -7.91
CA GLY A 542 11.42 2.70 -8.82
C GLY A 542 12.18 3.80 -8.07
N ASP A 543 13.24 4.31 -8.69
CA ASP A 543 14.11 5.35 -8.12
C ASP A 543 13.39 6.65 -7.72
N GLY A 544 12.39 7.08 -8.50
CA GLY A 544 11.52 8.22 -8.19
C GLY A 544 10.61 7.95 -6.99
N SER A 545 9.93 6.79 -6.96
CA SER A 545 9.08 6.37 -5.84
C SER A 545 9.87 6.27 -4.53
N PHE A 546 11.10 5.78 -4.58
CA PHE A 546 11.97 5.69 -3.41
C PHE A 546 12.31 7.08 -2.81
N GLN A 547 12.45 8.14 -3.62
CA GLN A 547 12.77 9.49 -3.09
C GLN A 547 11.69 10.04 -2.15
N VAL A 548 10.45 9.56 -2.22
CA VAL A 548 9.33 10.03 -1.39
C VAL A 548 9.45 9.57 0.07
N THR A 549 9.97 8.36 0.29
CA THR A 549 9.84 7.64 1.58
C THR A 549 11.11 6.93 2.07
N ALA A 550 12.23 7.02 1.33
CA ALA A 550 13.52 6.36 1.56
C ALA A 550 13.99 6.24 3.02
N GLN A 551 13.73 7.27 3.84
CA GLN A 551 14.15 7.36 5.24
C GLN A 551 13.73 6.16 6.10
N ASP A 552 12.63 5.45 5.78
CA ASP A 552 12.18 4.29 6.57
C ASP A 552 13.06 3.04 6.39
N VAL A 553 14.03 3.04 5.48
CA VAL A 553 15.15 2.08 5.50
C VAL A 553 15.89 2.14 6.86
N SER A 554 15.96 3.30 7.50
CA SER A 554 16.52 3.43 8.86
C SER A 554 15.72 2.62 9.89
N THR A 555 14.38 2.64 9.80
CA THR A 555 13.49 1.85 10.65
C THR A 555 13.68 0.35 10.37
N MET A 556 13.76 -0.07 9.10
CA MET A 556 14.01 -1.47 8.73
C MET A 556 15.32 -2.00 9.34
N LEU A 557 16.40 -1.21 9.26
CA LEU A 557 17.70 -1.56 9.84
C LEU A 557 17.66 -1.62 11.36
N ARG A 558 16.99 -0.66 12.02
CA ARG A 558 16.82 -0.66 13.48
C ARG A 558 15.97 -1.84 13.98
N CYS A 559 14.99 -2.28 13.19
CA CYS A 559 14.18 -3.48 13.42
C CYS A 559 14.90 -4.79 13.02
N GLY A 560 16.11 -4.73 12.45
CA GLY A 560 16.91 -5.91 12.08
C GLY A 560 16.34 -6.71 10.91
N GLN A 561 15.55 -6.08 10.04
CA GLN A 561 14.88 -6.74 8.92
C GLN A 561 15.88 -7.22 7.86
N LYS A 562 15.51 -8.29 7.13
CA LYS A 562 16.38 -9.01 6.17
C LYS A 562 15.95 -8.84 4.71
N THR A 563 15.14 -7.81 4.45
CA THR A 563 14.54 -7.48 3.15
C THR A 563 15.59 -7.37 2.04
N ILE A 564 15.24 -7.81 0.84
CA ILE A 564 15.99 -7.50 -0.39
C ILE A 564 15.24 -6.39 -1.12
N ILE A 565 15.86 -5.23 -1.30
CA ILE A 565 15.30 -4.11 -2.06
C ILE A 565 16.04 -4.03 -3.40
N PHE A 566 15.32 -4.28 -4.49
CA PHE A 566 15.77 -3.95 -5.83
C PHE A 566 15.28 -2.55 -6.16
N LEU A 567 16.19 -1.58 -6.09
CA LEU A 567 15.94 -0.23 -6.58
C LEU A 567 16.24 -0.18 -8.07
N ILE A 568 15.23 0.10 -8.88
CA ILE A 568 15.36 0.23 -10.33
C ILE A 568 15.69 1.71 -10.63
N ASN A 569 16.96 1.99 -10.87
CA ASN A 569 17.49 3.31 -11.22
C ASN A 569 17.53 3.46 -12.74
N ASN A 570 16.47 4.06 -13.29
CA ASN A 570 16.33 4.35 -14.72
C ASN A 570 16.21 5.87 -14.99
N GLY A 571 16.29 6.71 -13.96
CA GLY A 571 16.50 8.15 -14.05
C GLY A 571 15.23 9.01 -14.06
N GLY A 572 14.05 8.47 -13.77
CA GLY A 572 12.81 9.25 -13.79
C GLY A 572 11.52 8.44 -13.68
N TYR A 573 10.39 9.13 -13.89
CA TYR A 573 9.07 8.52 -13.82
C TYR A 573 8.67 7.85 -15.14
N THR A 574 9.28 6.71 -15.50
CA THR A 574 9.00 6.00 -16.78
C THR A 574 7.50 5.69 -16.99
N ILE A 575 6.73 5.39 -15.94
CA ILE A 575 5.27 5.20 -16.07
C ILE A 575 4.56 6.46 -16.59
N GLU A 576 5.01 7.64 -16.18
CA GLU A 576 4.46 8.92 -16.64
C GLU A 576 5.00 9.31 -18.02
N VAL A 577 6.21 8.87 -18.40
CA VAL A 577 6.74 9.00 -19.78
C VAL A 577 5.81 8.28 -20.76
N GLU A 578 5.42 7.04 -20.45
CA GLU A 578 4.54 6.23 -21.32
C GLU A 578 3.05 6.59 -21.26
N ILE A 579 2.66 7.50 -20.35
CA ILE A 579 1.33 8.14 -20.35
C ILE A 579 1.39 9.49 -21.09
N HIS A 580 2.28 10.39 -20.67
CA HIS A 580 2.44 11.73 -21.23
C HIS A 580 3.80 12.34 -20.85
N ASP A 581 4.79 12.24 -21.74
CA ASP A 581 6.15 12.71 -21.45
C ASP A 581 6.28 14.25 -21.31
N GLY A 582 7.24 14.67 -20.48
CA GLY A 582 7.58 16.06 -20.23
C GLY A 582 8.65 16.24 -19.15
N PRO A 583 9.16 17.48 -18.96
CA PRO A 583 10.32 17.75 -18.08
C PRO A 583 10.08 17.47 -16.59
N TYR A 584 8.83 17.32 -16.16
CA TYR A 584 8.45 16.92 -14.81
C TYR A 584 8.71 15.43 -14.52
N ASN A 585 8.98 14.61 -15.54
CA ASN A 585 9.36 13.20 -15.39
C ASN A 585 10.84 13.02 -15.00
N VAL A 586 11.66 14.06 -15.15
CA VAL A 586 13.10 14.02 -14.86
C VAL A 586 13.35 14.33 -13.39
N ILE A 587 13.90 13.36 -12.66
CA ILE A 587 14.24 13.50 -11.24
C ILE A 587 15.73 13.81 -11.06
N LYS A 588 16.10 14.35 -9.88
CA LYS A 588 17.50 14.44 -9.50
C LYS A 588 17.99 13.04 -9.09
N ASN A 589 18.73 12.34 -9.96
CA ASN A 589 19.37 11.07 -9.60
C ASN A 589 20.24 11.22 -8.34
N TRP A 590 20.15 10.28 -7.39
CA TRP A 590 20.90 10.26 -6.15
C TRP A 590 22.05 9.24 -6.21
N ASN A 591 22.95 9.26 -5.21
CA ASN A 591 23.77 8.07 -4.95
C ASN A 591 23.01 7.19 -3.96
N TYR A 592 22.09 6.36 -4.45
CA TYR A 592 21.12 5.65 -3.60
C TYR A 592 21.78 4.67 -2.63
N THR A 593 22.71 3.84 -3.12
CA THR A 593 23.59 3.01 -2.26
C THR A 593 24.30 3.85 -1.21
N GLY A 594 24.91 4.98 -1.60
CA GLY A 594 25.58 5.90 -0.65
C GLY A 594 24.64 6.56 0.38
N LEU A 595 23.37 6.78 0.05
CA LEU A 595 22.35 7.22 1.02
C LEU A 595 22.05 6.10 2.03
N VAL A 596 21.90 4.87 1.56
CA VAL A 596 21.65 3.71 2.43
C VAL A 596 22.87 3.40 3.30
N ASP A 597 24.09 3.57 2.79
CA ASP A 597 25.33 3.47 3.59
C ASP A 597 25.40 4.57 4.66
N ALA A 598 24.98 5.80 4.34
CA ALA A 598 24.93 6.91 5.29
C ALA A 598 23.84 6.70 6.37
N ILE A 599 22.72 6.06 6.03
CA ILE A 599 21.68 5.64 6.98
C ILE A 599 22.18 4.47 7.85
N HIS A 600 22.92 3.52 7.26
CA HIS A 600 23.51 2.38 7.96
C HIS A 600 24.55 2.85 9.00
N ASN A 601 25.41 3.80 8.65
CA ASN A 601 26.39 4.41 9.57
C ASN A 601 27.31 3.39 10.29
N GLY A 602 27.47 2.18 9.75
CA GLY A 602 28.18 1.08 10.40
C GLY A 602 27.39 0.32 11.49
N GLU A 603 26.14 0.71 11.76
CA GLU A 603 25.27 0.14 12.80
C GLU A 603 24.17 -0.76 12.22
N GLY A 604 24.03 -1.97 12.75
CA GLY A 604 23.09 -2.97 12.23
C GLY A 604 23.60 -3.71 10.99
N LYS A 605 22.70 -4.43 10.29
CA LYS A 605 23.05 -5.39 9.24
C LYS A 605 22.54 -4.97 7.87
N CYS A 606 23.28 -4.08 7.21
CA CYS A 606 23.07 -3.71 5.81
C CYS A 606 24.14 -4.31 4.89
N TRP A 607 23.78 -4.48 3.62
CA TRP A 607 24.73 -4.61 2.52
C TRP A 607 24.15 -3.94 1.27
N THR A 608 24.95 -3.07 0.66
CA THR A 608 24.64 -2.28 -0.52
C THR A 608 25.47 -2.78 -1.72
N THR A 609 24.89 -2.72 -2.91
CA THR A 609 25.66 -2.83 -4.17
C THR A 609 24.97 -2.07 -5.29
N LYS A 610 25.75 -1.65 -6.29
CA LYS A 610 25.23 -1.30 -7.62
C LYS A 610 25.34 -2.51 -8.53
N VAL A 611 24.48 -2.57 -9.53
CA VAL A 611 24.42 -3.60 -10.58
C VAL A 611 24.28 -2.88 -11.92
N PHE A 612 25.18 -3.14 -12.86
CA PHE A 612 25.10 -2.57 -14.21
C PHE A 612 24.76 -3.62 -15.28
N CYS A 613 25.29 -4.84 -15.18
CA CYS A 613 25.07 -5.93 -16.14
C CYS A 613 24.56 -7.23 -15.49
N GLU A 614 24.24 -8.25 -16.29
CA GLU A 614 23.70 -9.53 -15.80
C GLU A 614 24.67 -10.27 -14.86
N GLU A 615 25.99 -10.16 -15.08
CA GLU A 615 27.00 -10.74 -14.20
C GLU A 615 27.01 -10.09 -12.81
N ASP A 616 26.90 -8.76 -12.74
CA ASP A 616 26.79 -8.04 -11.47
C ASP A 616 25.53 -8.49 -10.70
N LEU A 617 24.40 -8.62 -11.40
CA LEU A 617 23.14 -9.06 -10.78
C LEU A 617 23.26 -10.47 -10.21
N THR A 618 23.86 -11.39 -10.98
CA THR A 618 24.04 -12.78 -10.57
C THR A 618 24.89 -12.86 -9.30
N GLY A 619 26.05 -12.19 -9.28
CA GLY A 619 26.91 -12.10 -8.09
C GLY A 619 26.24 -11.39 -6.91
N ALA A 620 25.40 -10.39 -7.17
CA ALA A 620 24.64 -9.69 -6.14
C ALA A 620 23.57 -10.59 -5.49
N ILE A 621 22.85 -11.38 -6.29
CA ILE A 621 21.84 -12.34 -5.81
C ILE A 621 22.52 -13.48 -5.03
N GLU A 622 23.61 -14.06 -5.54
CA GLU A 622 24.40 -15.07 -4.82
C GLU A 622 24.89 -14.53 -3.46
N THR A 623 25.35 -13.28 -3.41
CA THR A 623 25.76 -12.61 -2.17
C THR A 623 24.58 -12.41 -1.22
N ALA A 624 23.45 -11.91 -1.73
CA ALA A 624 22.23 -11.66 -0.95
C ALA A 624 21.64 -12.95 -0.36
N LEU A 625 21.62 -14.06 -1.11
CA LEU A 625 21.10 -15.36 -0.68
C LEU A 625 22.11 -16.19 0.15
N GLY A 626 23.41 -15.95 -0.04
CA GLY A 626 24.50 -16.60 0.68
C GLY A 626 25.00 -15.77 1.87
N ALA A 627 26.13 -15.09 1.67
CA ALA A 627 26.89 -14.42 2.74
C ALA A 627 26.13 -13.28 3.44
N LYS A 628 25.11 -12.70 2.80
CA LYS A 628 24.29 -11.59 3.30
C LYS A 628 22.82 -11.96 3.56
N LYS A 629 22.51 -13.25 3.67
CA LYS A 629 21.13 -13.75 3.93
C LYS A 629 20.48 -13.20 5.20
N ASP A 630 21.31 -12.84 6.19
CA ASP A 630 20.90 -12.31 7.48
C ASP A 630 21.01 -10.77 7.56
N CYS A 631 21.04 -10.09 6.41
CA CYS A 631 21.12 -8.64 6.27
C CYS A 631 19.98 -8.09 5.40
N LEU A 632 19.63 -6.82 5.61
CA LEU A 632 18.97 -6.02 4.58
C LEU A 632 19.94 -5.89 3.41
N CYS A 633 19.49 -6.25 2.21
CA CYS A 633 20.27 -6.17 0.97
C CYS A 633 19.66 -5.11 0.06
N PHE A 634 20.40 -4.05 -0.24
CA PHE A 634 19.95 -2.97 -1.10
C PHE A 634 20.74 -2.99 -2.42
N ILE A 635 20.04 -3.30 -3.51
CA ILE A 635 20.62 -3.54 -4.83
C ILE A 635 20.11 -2.44 -5.75
N GLU A 636 20.99 -1.50 -6.09
CA GLU A 636 20.74 -0.42 -7.05
C GLU A 636 21.01 -0.92 -8.47
N VAL A 637 19.95 -1.25 -9.19
CA VAL A 637 20.01 -1.77 -10.56
C VAL A 637 19.96 -0.60 -11.54
N MET A 638 21.03 -0.41 -12.31
CA MET A 638 21.14 0.63 -13.32
C MET A 638 20.47 0.16 -14.62
N ALA A 639 19.20 0.52 -14.82
CA ALA A 639 18.43 0.18 -16.01
C ALA A 639 18.45 1.33 -17.03
N HIS A 640 18.23 1.01 -18.31
CA HIS A 640 18.11 2.04 -19.34
C HIS A 640 16.76 2.78 -19.20
N LYS A 641 16.76 4.11 -19.39
CA LYS A 641 15.55 4.95 -19.18
C LYS A 641 14.34 4.55 -20.04
N ASP A 642 14.60 4.03 -21.24
CA ASP A 642 13.62 3.59 -22.23
C ASP A 642 13.41 2.07 -22.22
N ASP A 643 14.03 1.32 -21.29
CA ASP A 643 13.76 -0.11 -21.12
C ASP A 643 12.59 -0.31 -20.15
N THR A 644 11.47 -0.73 -20.72
CA THR A 644 10.15 -0.73 -20.08
C THR A 644 9.32 -1.91 -20.60
N SER A 645 8.36 -2.38 -19.81
CA SER A 645 7.52 -3.50 -20.21
C SER A 645 6.60 -3.17 -21.39
N LYS A 646 6.37 -4.15 -22.29
CA LYS A 646 5.39 -4.01 -23.39
C LYS A 646 3.98 -3.69 -22.86
N GLU A 647 3.67 -4.15 -21.65
CA GLU A 647 2.41 -3.94 -20.97
C GLU A 647 2.26 -2.50 -20.52
N LEU A 648 3.32 -1.85 -20.00
CA LEU A 648 3.28 -0.42 -19.69
C LEU A 648 3.08 0.43 -20.96
N LEU A 649 3.73 0.12 -22.08
CA LEU A 649 3.51 0.81 -23.36
C LEU A 649 2.03 0.77 -23.82
N GLU A 650 1.44 -0.43 -23.81
CA GLU A 650 0.04 -0.65 -24.24
C GLU A 650 -0.98 -0.09 -23.24
N TRP A 651 -0.69 -0.18 -21.94
CA TRP A 651 -1.56 0.33 -20.88
C TRP A 651 -1.51 1.86 -20.77
N GLY A 652 -0.31 2.45 -20.81
CA GLY A 652 -0.07 3.88 -20.64
C GLY A 652 -0.75 4.71 -21.72
N SER A 653 -0.60 4.30 -22.99
CA SER A 653 -1.27 4.92 -24.14
C SER A 653 -2.81 4.88 -24.03
N ARG A 654 -3.39 3.79 -23.54
CA ARG A 654 -4.85 3.64 -23.34
C ARG A 654 -5.37 4.47 -22.16
N VAL A 655 -4.65 4.52 -21.06
CA VAL A 655 -4.99 5.37 -19.91
C VAL A 655 -4.85 6.85 -20.26
N SER A 656 -3.81 7.23 -21.01
CA SER A 656 -3.63 8.57 -21.57
C SER A 656 -4.82 8.98 -22.42
N ALA A 657 -5.20 8.16 -23.41
CA ALA A 657 -6.35 8.42 -24.28
C ALA A 657 -7.69 8.49 -23.51
N ALA A 658 -7.86 7.68 -22.46
CA ALA A 658 -9.02 7.77 -21.59
C ALA A 658 -9.04 9.10 -20.79
N ASN A 659 -7.91 9.52 -20.22
CA ASN A 659 -7.79 10.74 -19.43
C ASN A 659 -7.95 12.01 -20.29
N SER A 660 -7.38 12.02 -21.49
CA SER A 660 -7.42 13.17 -22.42
C SER A 660 -8.69 13.24 -23.29
N ARG A 661 -9.68 12.37 -23.05
CA ARG A 661 -10.92 12.34 -23.86
C ARG A 661 -11.65 13.70 -23.81
N PRO A 662 -12.15 14.21 -24.94
CA PRO A 662 -12.88 15.47 -24.95
C PRO A 662 -14.16 15.38 -24.10
N PRO A 663 -14.66 16.50 -23.55
CA PRO A 663 -15.98 16.55 -22.95
C PRO A 663 -17.04 16.05 -23.94
N ASN A 664 -18.00 15.24 -23.48
CA ASN A 664 -19.13 14.85 -24.30
C ASN A 664 -19.90 16.10 -24.75
N PRO A 665 -20.35 16.19 -26.03
CA PRO A 665 -21.29 17.22 -26.42
C PRO A 665 -22.57 17.08 -25.59
N GLN A 666 -23.05 18.20 -25.05
CA GLN A 666 -24.26 18.31 -24.22
C GLN A 666 -25.53 18.34 -25.07
#